data_AF-A0A840SLA7-F1
#
_entry.id   AF-A0A840SLA7-F1
#
_cell.length_a   1.000
_cell.length_b   1.000
_cell.length_c   1.000
_cell.angle_alpha   90.00
_cell.angle_beta   90.00
_cell.angle_gamma   90.00
#
_symmetry.space_group_name_H-M   'P 1'
#
loop_
_entity.id
_entity.type
_entity.pdbx_description
1 polymer ?
#
loop_
_entity_poly.entity_id
_entity_poly.type
_entity_poly.pdbx_seq_one_letter_code
_entity_poly.pdbx_strand_id
1 'polypeptide(L)'
;MIAAMLPPMLLCETARDGRTDSEHLAIFASQLAALGLPARVDVGAVPERAGLHLQFDFAPLLSDRALRPGDTLALLAADQLNDRTLLRLRRLAGDTGVAVRAFGSFSATQTALGARARLAYVLGSEPELFDLGPGAGRTAPPFGVPPLAPRPRGEAPRVLLVGPDLKDPAQVAALSALAPRRGLRFAVLTDSRTKHDWIATHGHALPVFAYGEALPLTLAGRTDLAVCFSRIEGSFRLQTLVANLLLAGVPLLDGTAGHLNACENDAFVPAPPGIVGLDAFLDAEILPNLHHIGENVLASRAAITARPGRVLAFLGAPPPATAPARPLRKPGPAAGGVVFVPTNGVGLGHARRCTLIAREMAADRPRPVFAAFASCTPLVKAQGFDAMPLIGRSKLHAQSHEHDLGNYLRLRALTAGARTLVFDGGYIFDSIYRTALEPGIAGIWIRRGLWRSEQDNSIALDREKAFDRVIVPEEAFPELNTPYSRGPQVASVGPIVQALHLDETARATFRAELAEHFGRPFERLAVSLLGSGVAGARGSQVQALCGLFERRSDTLHLVVVWPNATLEPAWFGWRNSRIVRTTRAAVLTAAADVTVTAAGYNSFHEVLYNRVPAIFVPQSANFMDDQHARARAAAERGLGALVEAHELMTLERLVGRYLDDGEAEAIRARLAFAQLPEPGARRAAALIEETTYGPDAVELDPVADRQG
;
A
#
# COMPACT_ATOMS: atom_id res chain seq x y z
N MET A 1 14.11 -25.94 -30.20
CA MET A 1 15.08 -24.98 -30.77
C MET A 1 14.50 -23.56 -30.79
N ILE A 2 14.06 -23.05 -29.63
CA ILE A 2 13.70 -21.63 -29.40
C ILE A 2 14.14 -21.32 -27.96
N ALA A 3 15.45 -21.39 -27.69
CA ALA A 3 16.01 -20.62 -26.60
C ALA A 3 16.19 -19.21 -27.17
N ALA A 4 15.14 -18.40 -27.11
CA ALA A 4 15.24 -16.98 -27.42
C ALA A 4 16.43 -16.45 -26.60
N MET A 5 17.50 -15.99 -27.27
CA MET A 5 18.69 -15.46 -26.61
C MET A 5 18.22 -14.34 -25.69
N LEU A 6 18.25 -14.60 -24.37
CA LEU A 6 17.93 -13.60 -23.36
C LEU A 6 18.82 -12.37 -23.62
N PRO A 7 18.28 -11.15 -23.48
CA PRO A 7 19.07 -9.95 -23.69
C PRO A 7 20.30 -9.94 -22.76
N PRO A 8 21.40 -9.28 -23.20
CA PRO A 8 22.58 -9.11 -22.37
C PRO A 8 22.19 -8.45 -21.05
N MET A 9 22.77 -8.94 -19.97
CA MET A 9 22.53 -8.47 -18.60
C MET A 9 23.63 -7.52 -18.17
N LEU A 10 23.23 -6.52 -17.41
CA LEU A 10 24.16 -5.70 -16.64
C LEU A 10 24.12 -6.19 -15.19
N LEU A 11 25.11 -6.97 -14.77
CA LEU A 11 25.21 -7.45 -13.40
C LEU A 11 25.93 -6.41 -12.56
N CYS A 12 25.25 -5.88 -11.55
CA CYS A 12 25.80 -4.96 -10.57
C CYS A 12 26.27 -5.74 -9.35
N GLU A 13 27.50 -5.48 -8.93
CA GLU A 13 28.16 -6.10 -7.80
C GLU A 13 28.93 -5.05 -6.98
N THR A 14 29.32 -5.42 -5.76
CA THR A 14 30.16 -4.56 -4.91
C THR A 14 31.37 -5.33 -4.37
N ALA A 15 32.52 -4.67 -4.32
CA ALA A 15 33.76 -5.22 -3.80
C ALA A 15 33.73 -5.49 -2.28
N ARG A 16 32.78 -4.86 -1.56
CA ARG A 16 32.62 -4.95 -0.11
C ARG A 16 31.26 -5.52 0.27
N ASP A 17 31.20 -6.25 1.38
CA ASP A 17 30.00 -6.91 1.90
C ASP A 17 29.36 -6.16 3.09
N GLY A 18 29.72 -4.88 3.27
CA GLY A 18 29.14 -4.03 4.30
C GLY A 18 27.68 -3.67 4.02
N ARG A 19 26.94 -3.32 5.09
CA ARG A 19 25.55 -2.86 4.98
C ARG A 19 25.44 -1.62 4.09
N THR A 20 26.30 -0.62 4.31
CA THR A 20 26.34 0.61 3.51
C THR A 20 26.62 0.31 2.04
N ASP A 21 27.57 -0.59 1.75
CA ASP A 21 27.92 -0.99 0.39
C ASP A 21 26.75 -1.68 -0.32
N SER A 22 26.00 -2.52 0.40
CA SER A 22 24.79 -3.18 -0.09
C SER A 22 23.66 -2.20 -0.37
N GLU A 23 23.48 -1.19 0.49
CA GLU A 23 22.52 -0.11 0.28
C GLU A 23 22.90 0.72 -0.97
N HIS A 24 24.18 1.03 -1.16
CA HIS A 24 24.67 1.73 -2.35
C HIS A 24 24.48 0.90 -3.62
N LEU A 25 24.73 -0.41 -3.57
CA LEU A 25 24.47 -1.33 -4.67
C LEU A 25 22.98 -1.36 -5.06
N ALA A 26 22.09 -1.48 -4.07
CA ALA A 26 20.64 -1.48 -4.30
C ALA A 26 20.17 -0.16 -4.95
N ILE A 27 20.66 0.99 -4.48
CA ILE A 27 20.35 2.31 -5.05
C ILE A 27 20.88 2.41 -6.48
N PHE A 28 22.15 2.09 -6.71
CA PHE A 28 22.79 2.18 -8.03
C PHE A 28 22.08 1.30 -9.07
N ALA A 29 21.83 0.03 -8.74
CA ALA A 29 21.13 -0.89 -9.63
C ALA A 29 19.66 -0.46 -9.87
N SER A 30 18.99 0.10 -8.86
CA SER A 30 17.63 0.65 -9.03
C SER A 30 17.60 1.85 -9.98
N GLN A 31 18.58 2.76 -9.91
CA GLN A 31 18.68 3.89 -10.83
C GLN A 31 18.90 3.42 -12.27
N LEU A 32 19.78 2.44 -12.49
CA LEU A 32 20.01 1.86 -13.81
C LEU A 32 18.76 1.15 -14.35
N ALA A 33 18.06 0.39 -13.52
CA ALA A 33 16.82 -0.27 -13.90
C ALA A 33 15.74 0.75 -14.29
N ALA A 34 15.65 1.88 -13.58
CA ALA A 34 14.72 2.96 -13.91
C ALA A 34 15.06 3.69 -15.23
N LEU A 35 16.34 3.69 -15.64
CA LEU A 35 16.77 4.15 -16.97
C LEU A 35 16.46 3.16 -18.10
N GLY A 36 15.81 2.04 -17.80
CA GLY A 36 15.47 1.03 -18.79
C GLY A 36 16.60 0.02 -19.07
N LEU A 37 17.64 -0.03 -18.24
CA LEU A 37 18.70 -1.03 -18.38
C LEU A 37 18.31 -2.36 -17.72
N PRO A 38 18.76 -3.51 -18.26
CA PRO A 38 18.57 -4.82 -17.66
C PRO A 38 19.53 -5.05 -16.47
N ALA A 39 19.58 -4.07 -15.54
CA ALA A 39 20.40 -4.11 -14.35
C ALA A 39 19.90 -5.21 -13.39
N ARG A 40 20.81 -6.06 -12.93
CA ARG A 40 20.54 -7.16 -12.00
C ARG A 40 21.58 -7.18 -10.89
N VAL A 41 21.24 -7.82 -9.78
CA VAL A 41 22.13 -8.07 -8.65
C VAL A 41 22.17 -9.57 -8.41
N ASP A 42 23.35 -10.12 -8.18
CA ASP A 42 23.50 -11.53 -7.85
C ASP A 42 22.79 -11.86 -6.53
N VAL A 43 22.10 -13.01 -6.47
CA VAL A 43 21.44 -13.47 -5.24
C VAL A 43 22.42 -13.63 -4.06
N GLY A 44 23.67 -14.01 -4.34
CA GLY A 44 24.74 -14.14 -3.36
C GLY A 44 25.35 -12.81 -2.89
N ALA A 45 24.98 -11.68 -3.51
CA ALA A 45 25.36 -10.35 -3.06
C ALA A 45 24.46 -9.83 -1.93
N VAL A 46 23.28 -10.44 -1.73
CA VAL A 46 22.37 -10.04 -0.63
C VAL A 46 22.95 -10.51 0.71
N PRO A 47 23.16 -9.62 1.69
CA PRO A 47 23.66 -10.02 3.00
C PRO A 47 22.70 -10.99 3.70
N GLU A 48 23.23 -12.03 4.36
CA GLU A 48 22.42 -13.04 5.09
C GLU A 48 21.47 -12.40 6.13
N ARG A 49 21.89 -11.28 6.74
CA ARG A 49 21.10 -10.50 7.71
C ARG A 49 20.70 -9.13 7.14
N ALA A 50 20.38 -9.06 5.86
CA ALA A 50 19.85 -7.83 5.27
C ALA A 50 18.59 -7.39 6.02
N GLY A 51 18.53 -6.11 6.40
CA GLY A 51 17.34 -5.53 7.01
C GLY A 51 16.15 -5.57 6.04
N LEU A 52 14.93 -5.58 6.58
CA LEU A 52 13.68 -5.69 5.82
C LEU A 52 13.67 -4.77 4.60
N HIS A 53 13.98 -3.47 4.79
CA HIS A 53 13.90 -2.51 3.69
C HIS A 53 14.85 -2.84 2.54
N LEU A 54 16.06 -3.28 2.86
CA LEU A 54 17.08 -3.62 1.87
C LEU A 54 16.68 -4.87 1.07
N GLN A 55 16.04 -5.86 1.70
CA GLN A 55 15.55 -7.06 0.99
C GLN A 55 14.51 -6.68 -0.08
N PHE A 56 13.60 -5.76 0.22
CA PHE A 56 12.62 -5.28 -0.74
C PHE A 56 13.24 -4.40 -1.84
N ASP A 57 14.27 -3.62 -1.53
CA ASP A 57 14.99 -2.83 -2.55
C ASP A 57 15.72 -3.76 -3.54
N PHE A 58 16.25 -4.89 -3.06
CA PHE A 58 16.90 -5.90 -3.90
C PHE A 58 15.93 -6.79 -4.67
N ALA A 59 14.80 -7.19 -4.09
CA ALA A 59 13.91 -8.20 -4.66
C ALA A 59 13.60 -8.00 -6.17
N PRO A 60 13.29 -6.77 -6.65
CA PRO A 60 13.15 -6.45 -8.07
C PRO A 60 14.32 -6.77 -9.01
N LEU A 61 15.53 -6.83 -8.46
CA LEU A 61 16.81 -6.81 -9.18
C LEU A 61 17.51 -8.17 -9.16
N LEU A 62 17.08 -9.09 -8.30
CA LEU A 62 17.79 -10.34 -8.08
C LEU A 62 17.83 -11.22 -9.34
N SER A 63 18.98 -11.87 -9.53
CA SER A 63 19.24 -12.86 -10.56
C SER A 63 20.15 -13.94 -10.01
N ASP A 64 19.84 -15.20 -10.30
CA ASP A 64 20.67 -16.38 -10.05
C ASP A 64 21.40 -16.84 -11.33
N ARG A 65 21.22 -16.10 -12.44
CA ARG A 65 21.82 -16.39 -13.73
C ARG A 65 23.32 -16.08 -13.72
N ALA A 66 24.14 -17.10 -14.01
CA ALA A 66 25.56 -16.91 -14.29
C ALA A 66 25.80 -15.95 -15.47
N LEU A 67 26.94 -15.26 -15.44
CA LEU A 67 27.36 -14.37 -16.52
C LEU A 67 27.64 -15.17 -17.80
N ARG A 68 27.40 -14.53 -18.95
CA ARG A 68 27.62 -15.09 -20.28
C ARG A 68 28.44 -14.12 -21.14
N PRO A 69 29.07 -14.59 -22.23
CA PRO A 69 29.66 -13.69 -23.21
C PRO A 69 28.65 -12.63 -23.68
N GLY A 70 29.04 -11.36 -23.63
CA GLY A 70 28.17 -10.21 -23.94
C GLY A 70 27.46 -9.57 -22.74
N ASP A 71 27.49 -10.22 -21.56
CA ASP A 71 27.08 -9.56 -20.32
C ASP A 71 28.17 -8.57 -19.83
N THR A 72 27.74 -7.60 -19.03
CA THR A 72 28.64 -6.60 -18.42
C THR A 72 28.56 -6.69 -16.89
N LEU A 73 29.71 -6.69 -16.23
CA LEU A 73 29.84 -6.63 -14.78
C LEU A 73 30.17 -5.19 -14.35
N ALA A 74 29.23 -4.53 -13.68
CA ALA A 74 29.45 -3.25 -13.00
C ALA A 74 29.85 -3.49 -11.54
N LEU A 75 31.12 -3.23 -11.20
CA LEU A 75 31.66 -3.48 -9.87
C LEU A 75 31.86 -2.17 -9.10
N LEU A 76 31.17 -2.00 -7.98
CA LEU A 76 31.29 -0.86 -7.08
C LEU A 76 32.42 -1.05 -6.05
N ALA A 77 32.94 0.05 -5.51
CA ALA A 77 34.02 0.09 -4.51
C ALA A 77 35.29 -0.71 -4.90
N ALA A 78 35.65 -0.73 -6.18
CA ALA A 78 36.73 -1.56 -6.72
C ALA A 78 38.14 -1.18 -6.20
N ASP A 79 38.30 -0.01 -5.59
CA ASP A 79 39.52 0.38 -4.85
C ASP A 79 39.68 -0.39 -3.52
N GLN A 80 38.64 -1.10 -3.06
CA GLN A 80 38.58 -1.77 -1.76
C GLN A 80 38.39 -3.30 -1.88
N LEU A 81 38.95 -3.89 -2.94
CA LEU A 81 38.88 -5.33 -3.20
C LEU A 81 39.48 -6.17 -2.07
N ASN A 82 38.75 -7.21 -1.67
CA ASN A 82 39.21 -8.25 -0.75
C ASN A 82 39.15 -9.64 -1.40
N ASP A 83 39.84 -10.61 -0.80
CA ASP A 83 40.00 -11.95 -1.40
C ASP A 83 38.70 -12.75 -1.43
N ARG A 84 37.80 -12.53 -0.46
CA ARG A 84 36.47 -13.14 -0.43
C ARG A 84 35.66 -12.72 -1.67
N THR A 85 35.63 -11.44 -1.98
CA THR A 85 34.91 -10.90 -3.13
C THR A 85 35.54 -11.37 -4.44
N LEU A 86 36.88 -11.38 -4.54
CA LEU A 86 37.56 -11.91 -5.72
C LEU A 86 37.20 -13.38 -6.00
N LEU A 87 37.13 -14.22 -4.96
CA LEU A 87 36.66 -15.60 -5.11
C LEU A 87 35.20 -15.69 -5.58
N ARG A 88 34.31 -14.82 -5.09
CA ARG A 88 32.92 -14.75 -5.56
C ARG A 88 32.85 -14.34 -7.03
N LEU A 89 33.55 -13.27 -7.41
CA LEU A 89 33.61 -12.77 -8.78
C LEU A 89 34.14 -13.82 -9.76
N ARG A 90 35.17 -14.59 -9.36
CA ARG A 90 35.68 -15.73 -10.15
C ARG A 90 34.60 -16.76 -10.46
N ARG A 91 33.78 -17.10 -9.45
CA ARG A 91 32.69 -18.08 -9.60
C ARG A 91 31.56 -17.54 -10.49
N LEU A 92 31.27 -16.24 -10.40
CA LEU A 92 30.21 -15.59 -11.18
C LEU A 92 30.58 -15.46 -12.66
N ALA A 93 31.82 -15.10 -12.96
CA ALA A 93 32.30 -14.93 -14.34
C ALA A 93 32.72 -16.27 -14.98
N GLY A 94 33.26 -17.22 -14.21
CA GLY A 94 33.85 -18.44 -14.79
C GLY A 94 34.95 -18.09 -15.80
N ASP A 95 35.01 -18.82 -16.92
CA ASP A 95 35.94 -18.56 -18.03
C ASP A 95 35.33 -17.64 -19.11
N THR A 96 34.26 -16.90 -18.78
CA THR A 96 33.57 -16.05 -19.75
C THR A 96 34.26 -14.69 -19.89
N GLY A 97 34.58 -14.30 -21.13
CA GLY A 97 35.12 -12.97 -21.45
C GLY A 97 34.07 -11.88 -21.31
N VAL A 98 33.75 -11.50 -20.07
CA VAL A 98 32.78 -10.44 -19.74
C VAL A 98 33.42 -9.06 -19.75
N ALA A 99 32.66 -8.04 -20.13
CA ALA A 99 33.11 -6.67 -19.97
C ALA A 99 33.05 -6.27 -18.49
N VAL A 100 34.16 -5.85 -17.91
CA VAL A 100 34.25 -5.43 -16.51
C VAL A 100 34.36 -3.91 -16.42
N ARG A 101 33.43 -3.30 -15.68
CA ARG A 101 33.28 -1.86 -15.48
C ARG A 101 33.39 -1.56 -13.99
N ALA A 102 34.57 -1.17 -13.55
CA ALA A 102 34.88 -1.01 -12.14
C ALA A 102 34.85 0.46 -11.71
N PHE A 103 34.04 0.77 -10.69
CA PHE A 103 33.92 2.08 -10.07
C PHE A 103 34.68 2.10 -8.75
N GLY A 104 35.47 3.15 -8.52
CA GLY A 104 36.23 3.29 -7.27
C GLY A 104 36.95 4.62 -7.19
N SER A 105 37.58 4.87 -6.05
CA SER A 105 38.44 6.04 -5.85
C SER A 105 39.89 5.69 -6.21
N PHE A 106 40.37 6.14 -7.36
CA PHE A 106 41.68 5.76 -7.92
C PHE A 106 42.71 6.89 -7.88
N SER A 107 42.67 7.70 -6.81
CA SER A 107 43.51 8.90 -6.65
C SER A 107 45.02 8.63 -6.69
N ALA A 108 45.45 7.39 -6.41
CA ALA A 108 46.84 6.95 -6.54
C ALA A 108 46.99 5.90 -7.65
N THR A 109 48.00 6.05 -8.50
CA THR A 109 48.34 5.12 -9.59
C THR A 109 48.48 3.68 -9.10
N GLN A 110 49.03 3.48 -7.90
CA GLN A 110 49.21 2.15 -7.30
C GLN A 110 47.87 1.45 -7.02
N THR A 111 46.87 2.20 -6.54
CA THR A 111 45.52 1.66 -6.29
C THR A 111 44.86 1.24 -7.60
N ALA A 112 44.98 2.06 -8.64
CA ALA A 112 44.44 1.75 -9.97
C ALA A 112 45.09 0.50 -10.59
N LEU A 113 46.43 0.41 -10.57
CA LEU A 113 47.18 -0.74 -11.08
C LEU A 113 46.87 -2.02 -10.29
N GLY A 114 46.78 -1.91 -8.96
CA GLY A 114 46.42 -3.03 -8.09
C GLY A 114 45.02 -3.58 -8.37
N ALA A 115 44.03 -2.69 -8.52
CA ALA A 115 42.66 -3.10 -8.87
C ALA A 115 42.60 -3.77 -10.26
N ARG A 116 43.26 -3.18 -11.27
CA ARG A 116 43.34 -3.77 -12.63
C ARG A 116 43.94 -5.17 -12.60
N ALA A 117 45.10 -5.32 -11.98
CA ALA A 117 45.81 -6.60 -11.95
C ALA A 117 44.99 -7.70 -11.26
N ARG A 118 44.41 -7.40 -10.10
CA ARG A 118 43.62 -8.37 -9.32
C ARG A 118 42.35 -8.80 -10.05
N LEU A 119 41.63 -7.86 -10.67
CA LEU A 119 40.42 -8.16 -11.44
C LEU A 119 40.74 -8.90 -12.74
N ALA A 120 41.77 -8.48 -13.48
CA ALA A 120 42.18 -9.16 -14.71
C ALA A 120 42.59 -10.62 -14.45
N TYR A 121 43.31 -10.87 -13.35
CA TYR A 121 43.68 -12.22 -12.93
C TYR A 121 42.46 -13.11 -12.64
N VAL A 122 41.42 -12.56 -12.01
CA VAL A 122 40.25 -13.31 -11.57
C VAL A 122 39.20 -13.50 -12.66
N LEU A 123 39.04 -12.50 -13.53
CA LEU A 123 37.97 -12.44 -14.52
C LEU A 123 38.45 -12.77 -15.94
N GLY A 124 39.76 -12.91 -16.15
CA GLY A 124 40.34 -13.23 -17.47
C GLY A 124 40.24 -12.09 -18.50
N SER A 125 39.81 -10.91 -18.08
CA SER A 125 39.60 -9.72 -18.92
C SER A 125 40.11 -8.47 -18.22
N GLU A 126 40.78 -7.57 -18.94
CA GLU A 126 41.22 -6.30 -18.35
C GLU A 126 40.00 -5.40 -18.03
N PRO A 127 39.84 -4.91 -16.79
CA PRO A 127 38.72 -4.05 -16.45
C PRO A 127 38.95 -2.61 -16.91
N GLU A 128 37.87 -1.95 -17.32
CA GLU A 128 37.86 -0.49 -17.42
C GLU A 128 37.55 0.12 -16.06
N LEU A 129 38.23 1.21 -15.71
CA LEU A 129 38.09 1.90 -14.42
C LEU A 129 37.38 3.25 -14.58
N PHE A 130 36.44 3.53 -13.70
CA PHE A 130 35.80 4.84 -13.53
C PHE A 130 36.24 5.43 -12.20
N ASP A 131 37.03 6.50 -12.25
CA ASP A 131 37.47 7.21 -11.06
C ASP A 131 36.38 8.15 -10.54
N LEU A 132 35.97 7.93 -9.28
CA LEU A 132 35.00 8.73 -8.55
C LEU A 132 35.61 10.04 -8.01
N GLY A 133 36.93 10.19 -8.13
CA GLY A 133 37.69 11.31 -7.60
C GLY A 133 37.91 11.20 -6.09
N PRO A 134 38.58 12.20 -5.48
CA PRO A 134 38.79 12.22 -4.04
C PRO A 134 37.46 12.35 -3.29
N GLY A 135 37.29 11.53 -2.25
CA GLY A 135 36.12 11.57 -1.38
C GLY A 135 36.01 10.32 -0.53
N ALA A 136 36.06 10.48 0.80
CA ALA A 136 35.97 9.35 1.72
C ALA A 136 34.63 8.60 1.53
N GLY A 137 34.68 7.28 1.37
CA GLY A 137 33.49 6.42 1.35
C GLY A 137 32.65 6.46 0.06
N ARG A 138 33.14 7.07 -1.04
CA ARG A 138 32.47 7.01 -2.34
C ARG A 138 32.66 5.62 -2.97
N THR A 139 31.60 4.82 -2.97
CA THR A 139 31.59 3.48 -3.56
C THR A 139 31.01 3.43 -4.97
N ALA A 140 30.21 4.44 -5.34
CA ALA A 140 29.47 4.51 -6.59
C ALA A 140 29.26 5.98 -6.99
N PRO A 141 29.11 6.30 -8.29
CA PRO A 141 28.84 7.66 -8.74
C PRO A 141 27.36 8.00 -8.50
N PRO A 142 27.03 9.15 -7.87
CA PRO A 142 25.64 9.60 -7.81
C PRO A 142 25.23 10.12 -9.20
N PHE A 143 24.07 9.68 -9.68
CA PHE A 143 23.45 10.19 -10.91
C PHE A 143 21.93 10.13 -10.77
N GLY A 144 21.25 10.99 -11.52
CA GLY A 144 19.80 11.11 -11.54
C GLY A 144 19.15 10.30 -12.66
N VAL A 145 17.86 10.02 -12.49
CA VAL A 145 16.99 9.47 -13.53
C VAL A 145 16.06 10.60 -13.98
N PRO A 146 16.11 11.02 -15.26
CA PRO A 146 15.19 12.01 -15.78
C PRO A 146 13.74 11.54 -15.63
N PRO A 147 12.78 12.43 -15.30
CA PRO A 147 11.38 12.07 -15.24
C PRO A 147 10.87 11.65 -16.63
N LEU A 148 10.05 10.60 -16.69
CA LEU A 148 9.46 10.10 -17.94
C LEU A 148 8.49 11.10 -18.59
N ALA A 149 7.88 11.97 -17.79
CA ALA A 149 7.02 13.06 -18.24
C ALA A 149 7.11 14.23 -17.24
N PRO A 150 6.93 15.49 -17.70
CA PRO A 150 6.71 16.61 -16.80
C PRO A 150 5.49 16.30 -15.94
N ARG A 151 5.60 16.48 -14.63
CA ARG A 151 4.45 16.27 -13.76
C ARG A 151 3.52 17.48 -13.79
N PRO A 152 2.20 17.26 -13.90
CA PRO A 152 1.26 18.33 -13.60
C PRO A 152 1.48 18.74 -12.14
N ARG A 153 1.68 20.05 -11.92
CA ARG A 153 1.74 20.60 -10.57
C ARG A 153 0.34 20.47 -9.97
N GLY A 154 0.23 19.77 -8.85
CA GLY A 154 -1.04 19.74 -8.10
C GLY A 154 -1.35 21.09 -7.49
N GLU A 155 -2.59 21.30 -7.05
CA GLU A 155 -3.04 22.54 -6.40
C GLU A 155 -2.21 22.93 -5.16
N ALA A 156 -1.56 21.96 -4.52
CA ALA A 156 -0.65 22.18 -3.39
C ALA A 156 0.69 21.45 -3.59
N PRO A 157 1.80 22.20 -3.81
CA PRO A 157 3.15 21.65 -3.90
C PRO A 157 3.56 20.82 -2.68
N ARG A 158 4.24 19.71 -2.92
CA ARG A 158 4.81 18.84 -1.88
C ARG A 158 6.22 19.29 -1.52
N VAL A 159 6.40 19.71 -0.28
CA VAL A 159 7.66 20.22 0.25
C VAL A 159 8.34 19.15 1.11
N LEU A 160 9.55 18.73 0.71
CA LEU A 160 10.35 17.78 1.47
C LEU A 160 11.40 18.52 2.31
N LEU A 161 11.30 18.40 3.63
CA LEU A 161 12.28 18.92 4.59
C LEU A 161 13.30 17.82 4.91
N VAL A 162 14.54 18.00 4.50
CA VAL A 162 15.61 16.99 4.65
C VAL A 162 16.50 17.32 5.83
N GLY A 163 16.50 16.43 6.82
CA GLY A 163 17.32 16.51 8.02
C GLY A 163 17.09 17.73 8.92
N PRO A 164 15.85 18.21 9.15
CA PRO A 164 15.62 19.29 10.11
C PRO A 164 16.05 18.88 11.53
N ASP A 165 16.48 19.83 12.34
CA ASP A 165 16.74 19.59 13.76
C ASP A 165 15.41 19.51 14.52
N LEU A 166 14.95 18.28 14.76
CA LEU A 166 13.72 18.01 15.52
C LEU A 166 13.98 17.82 17.02
N LYS A 167 15.18 18.14 17.51
CA LYS A 167 15.50 18.14 18.94
C LYS A 167 15.41 19.53 19.54
N ASP A 168 15.57 20.57 18.73
CA ASP A 168 15.38 21.96 19.14
C ASP A 168 13.88 22.30 19.27
N PRO A 169 13.40 22.68 20.46
CA PRO A 169 12.00 23.06 20.68
C PRO A 169 11.50 24.19 19.78
N ALA A 170 12.36 25.15 19.41
CA ALA A 170 11.97 26.25 18.54
C ALA A 170 11.66 25.77 17.11
N GLN A 171 12.47 24.82 16.61
CA GLN A 171 12.28 24.20 15.30
C GLN A 171 11.02 23.33 15.28
N VAL A 172 10.78 22.57 16.35
CA VAL A 172 9.57 21.74 16.52
C VAL A 172 8.31 22.62 16.54
N ALA A 173 8.33 23.73 17.26
CA ALA A 173 7.22 24.68 17.30
C ALA A 173 6.95 25.31 15.92
N ALA A 174 8.01 25.72 15.22
CA ALA A 174 7.90 26.26 13.85
C ALA A 174 7.33 25.23 12.88
N LEU A 175 7.81 23.98 12.93
CA LEU A 175 7.29 22.90 12.08
C LEU A 175 5.82 22.58 12.39
N SER A 176 5.43 22.58 13.66
CA SER A 176 4.04 22.33 14.07
C SER A 176 3.09 23.42 13.58
N ALA A 177 3.55 24.67 13.51
CA ALA A 177 2.79 25.78 12.94
C ALA A 177 2.74 25.72 11.39
N LEU A 178 3.81 25.25 10.75
CA LEU A 178 3.94 25.15 9.30
C LEU A 178 3.16 23.96 8.69
N ALA A 179 3.13 22.81 9.38
CA ALA A 179 2.54 21.57 8.90
C ALA A 179 1.06 21.65 8.46
N PRO A 180 0.15 22.36 9.18
CA PRO A 180 -1.27 22.44 8.80
C PRO A 180 -1.57 23.47 7.70
N ARG A 181 -0.53 24.15 7.16
CA ARG A 181 -0.69 25.21 6.16
C ARG A 181 -1.44 24.72 4.93
N ARG A 182 -2.48 25.47 4.53
CA ARG A 182 -3.22 25.21 3.28
C ARG A 182 -2.37 25.63 2.08
N GLY A 183 -2.47 24.89 0.98
CA GLY A 183 -1.75 25.16 -0.26
C GLY A 183 -0.33 24.58 -0.33
N LEU A 184 0.20 24.00 0.76
CA LEU A 184 1.44 23.22 0.74
C LEU A 184 1.23 21.89 1.46
N ARG A 185 1.98 20.87 1.06
CA ARG A 185 1.99 19.55 1.73
C ARG A 185 3.40 19.22 2.18
N PHE A 186 3.64 19.18 3.48
CA PHE A 186 4.97 18.94 4.02
C PHE A 186 5.22 17.45 4.28
N ALA A 187 6.46 17.03 4.07
CA ALA A 187 7.00 15.77 4.54
C ALA A 187 8.42 15.98 5.09
N VAL A 188 8.81 15.20 6.08
CA VAL A 188 10.15 15.24 6.67
C VAL A 188 10.92 13.97 6.27
N LEU A 189 12.20 14.11 5.94
CA LEU A 189 13.14 13.01 5.78
C LEU A 189 14.21 13.12 6.87
N THR A 190 14.28 12.13 7.76
CA THR A 190 15.22 12.13 8.90
C THR A 190 15.71 10.71 9.23
N ASP A 191 16.52 10.54 10.28
CA ASP A 191 16.95 9.22 10.74
C ASP A 191 15.82 8.47 11.46
N SER A 192 15.95 7.14 11.56
CA SER A 192 14.90 6.30 12.14
C SER A 192 14.59 6.61 13.61
N ARG A 193 15.57 7.05 14.41
CA ARG A 193 15.35 7.36 15.82
C ARG A 193 14.54 8.64 15.94
N THR A 194 14.98 9.70 15.27
CA THR A 194 14.27 10.98 15.25
C THR A 194 12.84 10.84 14.75
N LYS A 195 12.60 10.00 13.73
CA LYS A 195 11.23 9.67 13.28
C LYS A 195 10.39 9.03 14.39
N HIS A 196 10.92 8.01 15.07
CA HIS A 196 10.18 7.33 16.16
C HIS A 196 9.85 8.31 17.29
N ASP A 197 10.82 9.11 17.72
CA ASP A 197 10.64 10.08 18.79
C ASP A 197 9.60 11.15 18.42
N TRP A 198 9.62 11.62 17.17
CA TRP A 198 8.60 12.54 16.65
C TRP A 198 7.20 11.93 16.70
N ILE A 199 7.02 10.73 16.14
CA ILE A 199 5.70 10.07 16.06
C ILE A 199 5.16 9.78 17.46
N ALA A 200 6.00 9.33 18.39
CA ALA A 200 5.60 9.05 19.76
C ALA A 200 5.08 10.31 20.48
N THR A 201 5.57 11.49 20.12
CA THR A 201 5.24 12.76 20.79
C THR A 201 4.13 13.54 20.07
N HIS A 202 4.15 13.56 18.73
CA HIS A 202 3.30 14.43 17.90
C HIS A 202 2.29 13.67 17.03
N GLY A 203 2.32 12.33 17.08
CA GLY A 203 1.44 11.48 16.27
C GLY A 203 1.83 11.44 14.79
N HIS A 204 0.83 11.17 13.93
CA HIS A 204 1.02 10.82 12.52
C HIS A 204 0.58 11.91 11.52
N ALA A 205 0.19 13.10 12.01
CA ALA A 205 -0.39 14.14 11.16
C ALA A 205 0.59 14.66 10.10
N LEU A 206 1.88 14.75 10.43
CA LEU A 206 2.95 15.11 9.52
C LEU A 206 3.63 13.85 8.97
N PRO A 207 3.67 13.64 7.64
CA PRO A 207 4.46 12.57 7.04
C PRO A 207 5.95 12.65 7.39
N VAL A 208 6.48 11.61 8.04
CA VAL A 208 7.91 11.51 8.35
C VAL A 208 8.49 10.22 7.77
N PHE A 209 9.52 10.33 6.93
CA PHE A 209 10.25 9.22 6.33
C PHE A 209 11.60 9.04 7.03
N ALA A 210 11.95 7.78 7.31
CA ALA A 210 13.34 7.46 7.63
C ALA A 210 14.17 7.37 6.34
N TYR A 211 15.47 7.71 6.39
CA TYR A 211 16.35 7.66 5.20
C TYR A 211 16.28 6.33 4.42
N GLY A 212 16.23 5.20 5.13
CA GLY A 212 16.19 3.86 4.53
C GLY A 212 14.79 3.36 4.13
N GLU A 213 13.74 4.15 4.33
CA GLU A 213 12.35 3.68 4.21
C GLU A 213 11.88 3.57 2.75
N ALA A 214 12.38 4.45 1.88
CA ALA A 214 12.05 4.51 0.46
C ALA A 214 13.31 4.79 -0.38
N LEU A 215 13.33 4.36 -1.64
CA LEU A 215 14.45 4.64 -2.54
C LEU A 215 14.53 6.15 -2.89
N PRO A 216 15.72 6.69 -3.18
CA PRO A 216 15.88 8.10 -3.58
C PRO A 216 14.98 8.50 -4.76
N LEU A 217 14.85 7.61 -5.76
CA LEU A 217 13.99 7.85 -6.92
C LEU A 217 12.53 7.98 -6.54
N THR A 218 12.07 7.15 -5.61
CA THR A 218 10.71 7.16 -5.08
C THR A 218 10.40 8.48 -4.36
N LEU A 219 11.32 8.93 -3.49
CA LEU A 219 11.15 10.19 -2.75
C LEU A 219 11.24 11.40 -3.67
N ALA A 220 12.17 11.43 -4.64
CA ALA A 220 12.20 12.48 -5.66
C ALA A 220 10.89 12.53 -6.45
N GLY A 221 10.36 11.35 -6.76
CA GLY A 221 9.02 11.14 -7.29
C GLY A 221 7.89 11.52 -6.33
N ARG A 222 8.11 12.17 -5.19
CA ARG A 222 7.03 12.70 -4.34
C ARG A 222 7.28 14.14 -3.86
N THR A 223 8.22 14.84 -4.50
CA THR A 223 8.69 16.15 -4.06
C THR A 223 8.57 17.15 -5.19
N ASP A 224 7.98 18.31 -4.89
CA ASP A 224 7.85 19.43 -5.82
C ASP A 224 8.72 20.63 -5.40
N LEU A 225 9.19 20.65 -4.14
CA LEU A 225 10.16 21.58 -3.56
C LEU A 225 10.96 20.85 -2.46
N ALA A 226 12.28 21.02 -2.38
CA ALA A 226 13.09 20.43 -1.30
C ALA A 226 13.87 21.49 -0.51
N VAL A 227 13.90 21.35 0.82
CA VAL A 227 14.68 22.19 1.73
C VAL A 227 15.63 21.31 2.52
N CYS A 228 16.94 21.55 2.39
CA CYS A 228 17.96 20.76 3.06
C CYS A 228 18.52 21.51 4.28
N PHE A 229 18.35 20.93 5.46
CA PHE A 229 18.90 21.41 6.74
C PHE A 229 20.13 20.63 7.18
N SER A 230 20.47 19.56 6.46
CA SER A 230 21.70 18.80 6.63
C SER A 230 22.57 18.90 5.38
N ARG A 231 23.88 18.73 5.57
CA ARG A 231 24.84 18.65 4.46
C ARG A 231 24.57 17.37 3.68
N ILE A 232 24.42 17.48 2.35
CA ILE A 232 24.17 16.32 1.48
C ILE A 232 25.45 15.54 1.21
N GLU A 233 26.61 16.19 1.31
CA GLU A 233 27.89 15.56 1.14
C GLU A 233 28.18 14.57 2.29
N GLY A 234 28.58 13.35 1.93
CA GLY A 234 28.81 12.25 2.88
C GLY A 234 27.71 11.18 2.90
N SER A 235 26.59 11.41 2.21
CA SER A 235 25.53 10.41 2.04
C SER A 235 25.25 10.17 0.56
N PHE A 236 25.67 9.00 0.05
CA PHE A 236 25.39 8.59 -1.33
C PHE A 236 23.88 8.61 -1.64
N ARG A 237 23.07 8.25 -0.64
CA ARG A 237 21.61 8.26 -0.73
C ARG A 237 21.05 9.67 -0.93
N LEU A 238 21.51 10.65 -0.15
CA LEU A 238 21.08 12.05 -0.30
C LEU A 238 21.61 12.66 -1.59
N GLN A 239 22.85 12.37 -1.97
CA GLN A 239 23.42 12.78 -3.25
C GLN A 239 22.60 12.24 -4.43
N THR A 240 22.17 10.97 -4.36
CA THR A 240 21.32 10.36 -5.39
C THR A 240 19.91 10.94 -5.40
N LEU A 241 19.34 11.25 -4.22
CA LEU A 241 18.06 11.94 -4.10
C LEU A 241 18.13 13.31 -4.78
N VAL A 242 19.14 14.12 -4.43
CA VAL A 242 19.37 15.44 -5.05
C VAL A 242 19.61 15.31 -6.55
N ALA A 243 20.38 14.31 -7.00
CA ALA A 243 20.59 14.07 -8.43
C ALA A 243 19.26 13.82 -9.18
N ASN A 244 18.33 13.07 -8.59
CA ASN A 244 16.99 12.89 -9.17
C ASN A 244 16.17 14.19 -9.17
N LEU A 245 16.22 14.97 -8.07
CA LEU A 245 15.52 16.25 -7.95
C LEU A 245 16.02 17.29 -8.97
N LEU A 246 17.34 17.36 -9.16
CA LEU A 246 18.00 18.21 -10.15
C LEU A 246 17.46 17.93 -11.56
N LEU A 247 17.42 16.65 -11.96
CA LEU A 247 16.95 16.26 -13.30
C LEU A 247 15.42 16.38 -13.46
N ALA A 248 14.68 16.46 -12.35
CA ALA A 248 13.26 16.76 -12.34
C ALA A 248 12.96 18.27 -12.33
N GLY A 249 13.98 19.13 -12.22
CA GLY A 249 13.81 20.58 -12.11
C GLY A 249 13.11 21.02 -10.83
N VAL A 250 13.25 20.24 -9.76
CA VAL A 250 12.69 20.57 -8.46
C VAL A 250 13.55 21.65 -7.81
N PRO A 251 12.98 22.80 -7.40
CA PRO A 251 13.70 23.81 -6.63
C PRO A 251 14.36 23.23 -5.36
N LEU A 252 15.62 23.61 -5.13
CA LEU A 252 16.44 23.15 -4.01
C LEU A 252 16.82 24.33 -3.13
N LEU A 253 16.44 24.29 -1.86
CA LEU A 253 16.74 25.33 -0.88
C LEU A 253 17.75 24.82 0.16
N ASP A 254 18.70 25.68 0.55
CA ASP A 254 19.72 25.36 1.53
C ASP A 254 19.50 26.12 2.85
N GLY A 255 18.90 25.42 3.81
CA GLY A 255 18.71 25.89 5.18
C GLY A 255 19.80 25.43 6.14
N THR A 256 20.95 24.95 5.66
CA THR A 256 22.10 24.65 6.54
C THR A 256 22.73 25.92 7.10
N ALA A 257 23.33 25.83 8.28
CA ALA A 257 24.10 26.93 8.84
C ALA A 257 25.27 27.30 7.91
N GLY A 258 25.32 28.55 7.44
CA GLY A 258 26.33 29.02 6.48
C GLY A 258 26.10 28.56 5.04
N HIS A 259 24.95 27.98 4.72
CA HIS A 259 24.56 27.53 3.38
C HIS A 259 25.63 26.65 2.70
N LEU A 260 26.04 25.60 3.42
CA LEU A 260 27.11 24.69 3.02
C LEU A 260 26.82 24.00 1.69
N ASN A 261 25.56 23.63 1.43
CA ASN A 261 25.18 22.99 0.17
C ASN A 261 25.25 24.00 -0.99
N ALA A 262 24.80 25.23 -0.80
CA ALA A 262 24.86 26.30 -1.81
C ALA A 262 26.29 26.75 -2.12
N CYS A 263 27.20 26.66 -1.15
CA CYS A 263 28.64 26.89 -1.38
C CYS A 263 29.26 25.87 -2.35
N GLU A 264 28.73 24.65 -2.38
CA GLU A 264 29.31 23.51 -3.10
C GLU A 264 28.51 23.11 -4.35
N ASN A 265 27.28 23.57 -4.47
CA ASN A 265 26.34 23.20 -5.52
C ASN A 265 25.57 24.43 -6.00
N ASP A 266 25.76 24.77 -7.28
CA ASP A 266 25.21 25.96 -7.91
C ASP A 266 23.69 25.92 -8.19
N ALA A 267 23.03 24.81 -7.87
CA ALA A 267 21.58 24.67 -7.97
C ALA A 267 20.82 25.07 -6.70
N PHE A 268 21.51 25.17 -5.55
CA PHE A 268 20.85 25.48 -4.27
C PHE A 268 20.66 26.98 -4.09
N VAL A 269 19.46 27.37 -3.67
CA VAL A 269 19.14 28.74 -3.25
C VAL A 269 19.29 28.84 -1.74
N PRO A 270 20.10 29.77 -1.21
CA PRO A 270 20.18 30.02 0.23
C PRO A 270 18.80 30.34 0.82
N ALA A 271 18.47 29.67 1.93
CA ALA A 271 17.22 29.86 2.67
C ALA A 271 17.51 30.06 4.16
N PRO A 272 16.56 30.58 4.98
CA PRO A 272 16.78 30.75 6.40
C PRO A 272 17.36 29.49 7.08
N PRO A 273 18.35 29.62 7.98
CA PRO A 273 18.91 28.47 8.66
C PRO A 273 17.87 27.88 9.64
N GLY A 274 17.47 26.64 9.38
CA GLY A 274 16.36 25.99 10.09
C GLY A 274 14.96 26.39 9.59
N ILE A 275 13.93 25.86 10.24
CA ILE A 275 12.51 26.01 9.90
C ILE A 275 11.98 27.39 10.33
N VAL A 276 12.58 28.00 11.36
CA VAL A 276 12.19 29.34 11.82
C VAL A 276 12.39 30.36 10.69
N GLY A 277 11.30 31.04 10.30
CA GLY A 277 11.31 32.01 9.20
C GLY A 277 11.16 31.41 7.80
N LEU A 278 11.15 30.07 7.67
CA LEU A 278 10.94 29.41 6.38
C LEU A 278 9.59 29.78 5.75
N ASP A 279 8.54 29.88 6.56
CA ASP A 279 7.18 30.14 6.06
C ASP A 279 7.07 31.47 5.29
N ALA A 280 7.55 32.56 5.90
CA ALA A 280 7.58 33.87 5.28
C ALA A 280 8.48 33.90 4.03
N PHE A 281 9.61 33.19 4.07
CA PHE A 281 10.52 33.08 2.92
C PHE A 281 9.89 32.31 1.76
N LEU A 282 9.17 31.23 2.05
CA LEU A 282 8.44 30.47 1.02
C LEU A 282 7.45 31.38 0.29
N ASP A 283 6.68 32.18 1.03
CA ASP A 283 5.68 33.08 0.45
C ASP A 283 6.26 34.24 -0.34
N ALA A 284 7.28 34.89 0.21
CA ALA A 284 7.84 36.10 -0.38
C ALA A 284 8.72 35.77 -1.60
N GLU A 285 9.54 34.73 -1.51
CA GLU A 285 10.66 34.54 -2.44
C GLU A 285 10.49 33.29 -3.32
N ILE A 286 9.96 32.19 -2.77
CA ILE A 286 10.03 30.87 -3.43
C ILE A 286 8.79 30.56 -4.25
N LEU A 287 7.59 30.62 -3.64
CA LEU A 287 6.36 30.26 -4.32
C LEU A 287 6.06 31.15 -5.55
N PRO A 288 6.26 32.49 -5.50
CA PRO A 288 6.08 33.33 -6.68
C PRO A 288 7.05 32.99 -7.82
N ASN A 289 8.25 32.49 -7.50
CA ASN A 289 9.32 32.23 -8.45
C ASN A 289 9.55 30.73 -8.74
N LEU A 290 8.65 29.86 -8.28
CA LEU A 290 8.86 28.40 -8.26
C LEU A 290 9.19 27.82 -9.64
N HIS A 291 8.59 28.36 -10.70
CA HIS A 291 8.91 27.97 -12.09
C HIS A 291 10.34 28.34 -12.47
N HIS A 292 10.69 29.62 -12.29
CA HIS A 292 12.00 30.14 -12.67
C HIS A 292 13.14 29.47 -11.89
N ILE A 293 12.95 29.22 -10.59
CA ILE A 293 13.94 28.49 -9.79
C ILE A 293 14.13 27.07 -10.35
N GLY A 294 13.06 26.39 -10.75
CA GLY A 294 13.14 25.06 -11.36
C GLY A 294 13.91 25.05 -12.69
N GLU A 295 13.70 26.07 -13.54
CA GLU A 295 14.47 26.25 -14.78
C GLU A 295 15.96 26.46 -14.51
N ASN A 296 16.30 27.30 -13.52
CA ASN A 296 17.68 27.54 -13.10
C ASN A 296 18.32 26.27 -12.55
N VAL A 297 17.58 25.47 -11.77
CA VAL A 297 18.03 24.15 -11.31
C VAL A 297 18.38 23.25 -12.50
N LEU A 298 17.51 23.15 -13.52
CA LEU A 298 17.78 22.33 -14.72
C LEU A 298 18.99 22.80 -15.52
N ALA A 299 19.26 24.11 -15.52
CA ALA A 299 20.38 24.74 -16.22
C ALA A 299 21.71 24.68 -15.46
N SER A 300 21.70 24.34 -14.16
CA SER A 300 22.89 24.33 -13.28
C SER A 300 23.99 23.34 -13.72
N ARG A 301 25.24 23.60 -13.33
CA ARG A 301 26.34 22.64 -13.55
C ARG A 301 26.16 21.37 -12.74
N ALA A 302 25.55 21.48 -11.55
CA ALA A 302 25.15 20.33 -10.76
C ALA A 302 24.20 19.41 -11.53
N ALA A 303 23.16 19.95 -12.19
CA ALA A 303 22.24 19.15 -13.01
C ALA A 303 22.94 18.50 -14.21
N ILE A 304 23.87 19.20 -14.87
CA ILE A 304 24.69 18.63 -15.96
C ILE A 304 25.53 17.45 -15.43
N THR A 305 26.15 17.59 -14.27
CA THR A 305 26.97 16.56 -13.63
C THR A 305 26.15 15.36 -13.18
N ALA A 306 24.92 15.60 -12.72
CA ALA A 306 23.99 14.57 -12.29
C ALA A 306 23.42 13.72 -13.44
N ARG A 307 23.60 14.12 -14.71
CA ARG A 307 23.09 13.37 -15.86
C ARG A 307 23.72 11.97 -15.93
N PRO A 308 22.93 10.93 -16.27
CA PRO A 308 23.43 9.56 -16.31
C PRO A 308 24.41 9.30 -17.47
N GLY A 309 24.52 10.21 -18.45
CA GLY A 309 25.26 10.00 -19.70
C GLY A 309 26.71 9.52 -19.52
N ARG A 310 27.45 10.06 -18.54
CA ARG A 310 28.83 9.60 -18.25
C ARG A 310 28.87 8.15 -17.75
N VAL A 311 27.95 7.80 -16.86
CA VAL A 311 27.84 6.45 -16.30
C VAL A 311 27.38 5.47 -17.39
N LEU A 312 26.38 5.84 -18.19
CA LEU A 312 25.87 5.01 -19.29
C LEU A 312 26.93 4.76 -20.36
N ALA A 313 27.63 5.82 -20.79
CA ALA A 313 28.71 5.70 -21.77
C ALA A 313 29.83 4.77 -21.27
N PHE A 314 30.22 4.93 -19.99
CA PHE A 314 31.20 4.03 -19.38
C PHE A 314 30.71 2.58 -19.33
N LEU A 315 29.43 2.36 -19.01
CA LEU A 315 28.83 1.03 -19.02
C LEU A 315 28.62 0.44 -20.43
N GLY A 316 28.95 1.17 -21.50
CA GLY A 316 28.67 0.75 -22.88
C GLY A 316 27.17 0.69 -23.20
N ALA A 317 26.34 1.35 -22.40
CA ALA A 317 24.90 1.42 -22.59
C ALA A 317 24.56 2.60 -23.53
N PRO A 318 23.62 2.42 -24.47
CA PRO A 318 23.14 3.54 -25.26
C PRO A 318 22.53 4.61 -24.33
N PRO A 319 22.62 5.90 -24.70
CA PRO A 319 21.91 6.94 -23.97
C PRO A 319 20.42 6.58 -23.89
N PRO A 320 19.71 6.98 -22.81
CA PRO A 320 18.29 6.72 -22.70
C PRO A 320 17.62 7.33 -23.93
N ALA A 321 16.77 6.58 -24.62
CA ALA A 321 16.04 7.14 -25.76
C ALA A 321 15.29 8.40 -25.28
N THR A 322 15.28 9.46 -26.09
CA THR A 322 14.45 10.65 -25.86
C THR A 322 12.95 10.34 -25.98
N ALA A 323 12.60 9.17 -26.52
CA ALA A 323 11.27 8.59 -26.45
C ALA A 323 11.04 7.95 -25.07
N PRO A 324 9.80 7.93 -24.53
CA PRO A 324 9.51 7.25 -23.27
C PRO A 324 10.09 5.83 -23.36
N ALA A 325 10.98 5.50 -22.42
CA ALA A 325 11.63 4.20 -22.37
C ALA A 325 10.55 3.14 -22.58
N ARG A 326 10.67 2.34 -23.65
CA ARG A 326 9.77 1.20 -23.86
C ARG A 326 9.80 0.43 -22.55
N PRO A 327 8.67 0.26 -21.84
CA PRO A 327 8.73 -0.26 -20.49
C PRO A 327 9.46 -1.59 -20.56
N LEU A 328 10.52 -1.74 -19.76
CA LEU A 328 11.30 -2.98 -19.63
C LEU A 328 10.37 -4.19 -19.38
N ARG A 329 9.18 -3.90 -18.86
CA ARG A 329 8.10 -4.83 -18.61
C ARG A 329 7.02 -4.66 -19.68
N LYS A 330 6.57 -5.79 -20.22
CA LYS A 330 5.30 -5.83 -20.96
C LYS A 330 4.21 -5.22 -20.07
N PRO A 331 3.30 -4.40 -20.62
CA PRO A 331 2.16 -3.91 -19.87
C PRO A 331 1.45 -5.09 -19.20
N GLY A 332 1.17 -4.95 -17.91
CA GLY A 332 0.38 -5.91 -17.16
C GLY A 332 -1.07 -5.92 -17.64
N PRO A 333 -1.89 -6.87 -17.16
CA PRO A 333 -3.31 -6.95 -17.52
C PRO A 333 -4.11 -5.72 -17.06
N ALA A 334 -3.56 -4.91 -16.14
CA ALA A 334 -4.15 -3.70 -15.61
C ALA A 334 -3.73 -2.40 -16.34
N ALA A 335 -3.07 -2.50 -17.50
CA ALA A 335 -2.49 -1.33 -18.16
C ALA A 335 -3.53 -0.21 -18.41
N GLY A 336 -3.24 1.01 -17.96
CA GLY A 336 -4.15 2.15 -18.01
C GLY A 336 -5.33 2.09 -17.04
N GLY A 337 -5.42 1.05 -16.22
CA GLY A 337 -6.56 0.75 -15.34
C GLY A 337 -6.23 0.79 -13.85
N VAL A 338 -7.12 0.13 -13.08
CA VAL A 338 -7.13 0.08 -11.62
C VAL A 338 -6.88 -1.35 -11.13
N VAL A 339 -6.01 -1.49 -10.12
CA VAL A 339 -5.76 -2.75 -9.40
C VAL A 339 -6.36 -2.67 -8.00
N PHE A 340 -7.33 -3.53 -7.70
CA PHE A 340 -7.88 -3.66 -6.34
C PHE A 340 -7.13 -4.72 -5.53
N VAL A 341 -6.81 -4.39 -4.28
CA VAL A 341 -6.12 -5.27 -3.34
C VAL A 341 -6.87 -5.35 -2.02
N PRO A 342 -7.91 -6.20 -1.93
CA PRO A 342 -8.56 -6.46 -0.66
C PRO A 342 -7.66 -7.33 0.23
N THR A 343 -7.45 -6.91 1.47
CA THR A 343 -6.76 -7.76 2.45
C THR A 343 -7.61 -8.99 2.83
N ASN A 344 -6.94 -10.03 3.32
CA ASN A 344 -7.58 -11.18 3.95
C ASN A 344 -7.59 -10.98 5.46
N GLY A 345 -8.72 -10.51 5.99
CA GLY A 345 -8.98 -10.43 7.42
C GLY A 345 -9.72 -11.67 7.93
N VAL A 346 -10.44 -11.50 9.04
CA VAL A 346 -11.53 -12.41 9.42
C VAL A 346 -12.72 -12.04 8.53
N GLY A 347 -12.78 -12.58 7.31
CA GLY A 347 -13.96 -12.40 6.46
C GLY A 347 -13.69 -12.43 4.98
N LEU A 348 -14.78 -12.22 4.24
CA LEU A 348 -14.74 -11.78 2.85
C LEU A 348 -15.10 -10.29 2.71
N GLY A 349 -15.08 -9.54 3.83
CA GLY A 349 -15.66 -8.20 3.90
C GLY A 349 -14.95 -7.17 3.00
N HIS A 350 -13.62 -7.15 3.03
CA HIS A 350 -12.80 -6.28 2.18
C HIS A 350 -13.00 -6.59 0.69
N ALA A 351 -12.98 -7.88 0.32
CA ALA A 351 -13.21 -8.30 -1.05
C ALA A 351 -14.62 -7.91 -1.53
N ARG A 352 -15.64 -8.09 -0.69
CA ARG A 352 -17.02 -7.70 -0.97
C ARG A 352 -17.12 -6.20 -1.29
N ARG A 353 -16.58 -5.34 -0.43
CA ARG A 353 -16.61 -3.88 -0.65
C ARG A 353 -15.87 -3.48 -1.92
N CYS A 354 -14.66 -3.99 -2.14
CA CYS A 354 -13.91 -3.73 -3.37
C CYS A 354 -14.70 -4.13 -4.62
N THR A 355 -15.39 -5.29 -4.62
CA THR A 355 -16.22 -5.69 -5.76
C THR A 355 -17.48 -4.85 -5.94
N LEU A 356 -18.06 -4.31 -4.86
CA LEU A 356 -19.19 -3.38 -4.95
C LEU A 356 -18.75 -2.06 -5.58
N ILE A 357 -17.62 -1.52 -5.15
CA ILE A 357 -17.04 -0.29 -5.71
C ILE A 357 -16.65 -0.50 -7.18
N ALA A 358 -15.94 -1.58 -7.50
CA ALA A 358 -15.51 -1.88 -8.86
C ALA A 358 -16.66 -2.06 -9.86
N ARG A 359 -17.86 -2.43 -9.39
CA ARG A 359 -19.07 -2.55 -10.23
C ARG A 359 -19.71 -1.22 -10.58
N GLU A 360 -19.47 -0.18 -9.78
CA GLU A 360 -19.99 1.17 -10.02
C GLU A 360 -19.05 2.00 -10.92
N MET A 361 -17.86 1.48 -11.25
CA MET A 361 -16.95 2.13 -12.18
C MET A 361 -17.54 2.15 -13.61
N ALA A 362 -17.26 3.22 -14.34
CA ALA A 362 -17.80 3.48 -15.67
C ALA A 362 -17.35 2.42 -16.69
N ALA A 363 -18.28 2.00 -17.54
CA ALA A 363 -18.11 0.87 -18.47
C ALA A 363 -17.12 1.15 -19.61
N ASP A 364 -16.83 2.43 -19.90
CA ASP A 364 -15.86 2.88 -20.89
C ASP A 364 -14.41 2.87 -20.37
N ARG A 365 -14.22 2.64 -19.06
CA ARG A 365 -12.90 2.53 -18.44
C ARG A 365 -12.33 1.12 -18.59
N PRO A 366 -10.98 0.96 -18.61
CA PRO A 366 -10.35 -0.35 -18.50
C PRO A 366 -10.88 -1.13 -17.31
N ARG A 367 -11.32 -2.37 -17.55
CA ARG A 367 -11.91 -3.21 -16.52
C ARG A 367 -10.93 -3.40 -15.35
N PRO A 368 -11.37 -3.18 -14.09
CA PRO A 368 -10.49 -3.38 -12.95
C PRO A 368 -10.05 -4.84 -12.80
N VAL A 369 -8.82 -5.04 -12.32
CA VAL A 369 -8.29 -6.36 -11.96
C VAL A 369 -7.99 -6.40 -10.46
N PHE A 370 -7.94 -7.61 -9.90
CA PHE A 370 -7.70 -7.78 -8.48
C PHE A 370 -6.36 -8.50 -8.22
N ALA A 371 -5.68 -8.11 -7.14
CA ALA A 371 -4.76 -9.00 -6.44
C ALA A 371 -5.37 -9.35 -5.09
N ALA A 372 -5.75 -10.60 -4.89
CA ALA A 372 -6.49 -11.01 -3.71
C ALA A 372 -5.93 -12.30 -3.15
N PHE A 373 -5.97 -12.50 -1.83
CA PHE A 373 -5.63 -13.80 -1.27
C PHE A 373 -6.56 -14.89 -1.82
N ALA A 374 -6.06 -16.13 -1.87
CA ALA A 374 -6.77 -17.26 -2.49
C ALA A 374 -8.20 -17.44 -1.93
N SER A 375 -8.43 -17.15 -0.65
CA SER A 375 -9.74 -17.19 0.01
C SER A 375 -10.77 -16.25 -0.61
N CYS A 376 -10.34 -15.10 -1.13
CA CYS A 376 -11.20 -14.08 -1.72
C CYS A 376 -11.47 -14.30 -3.22
N THR A 377 -10.62 -15.09 -3.90
CA THR A 377 -10.65 -15.26 -5.35
C THR A 377 -12.01 -15.77 -5.88
N PRO A 378 -12.67 -16.76 -5.27
CA PRO A 378 -13.99 -17.21 -5.74
C PRO A 378 -15.06 -16.11 -5.69
N LEU A 379 -15.05 -15.26 -4.66
CA LEU A 379 -15.98 -14.12 -4.57
C LEU A 379 -15.72 -13.12 -5.69
N VAL A 380 -14.46 -12.76 -5.91
CA VAL A 380 -14.07 -11.79 -6.95
C VAL A 380 -14.48 -12.28 -8.34
N LYS A 381 -14.20 -13.55 -8.67
CA LYS A 381 -14.61 -14.17 -9.93
C LYS A 381 -16.12 -14.25 -10.09
N ALA A 382 -16.86 -14.56 -9.03
CA ALA A 382 -18.32 -14.59 -9.06
C ALA A 382 -18.94 -13.20 -9.27
N GLN A 383 -18.22 -12.11 -9.01
CA GLN A 383 -18.60 -10.74 -9.37
C GLN A 383 -18.11 -10.33 -10.76
N GLY A 384 -17.48 -11.25 -11.50
CA GLY A 384 -17.04 -11.07 -12.88
C GLY A 384 -15.61 -10.57 -13.05
N PHE A 385 -14.86 -10.32 -11.98
CA PHE A 385 -13.50 -9.76 -12.09
C PHE A 385 -12.41 -10.83 -12.08
N ASP A 386 -11.32 -10.57 -12.80
CA ASP A 386 -10.12 -11.38 -12.73
C ASP A 386 -9.30 -11.07 -11.47
N ALA A 387 -8.68 -12.11 -10.93
CA ALA A 387 -7.87 -12.00 -9.72
C ALA A 387 -6.56 -12.78 -9.82
N MET A 388 -5.45 -12.11 -9.58
CA MET A 388 -4.16 -12.72 -9.29
C MET A 388 -4.12 -13.13 -7.80
N PRO A 389 -3.88 -14.41 -7.47
CA PRO A 389 -3.83 -14.83 -6.08
C PRO A 389 -2.59 -14.25 -5.37
N LEU A 390 -2.76 -13.75 -4.14
CA LEU A 390 -1.68 -13.39 -3.23
C LEU A 390 -1.24 -14.59 -2.37
N ILE A 391 0.03 -14.59 -1.98
CA ILE A 391 0.67 -15.59 -1.12
C ILE A 391 0.27 -15.29 0.33
N GLY A 392 -0.45 -16.23 0.95
CA GLY A 392 -0.77 -16.17 2.38
C GLY A 392 0.42 -16.56 3.25
N ARG A 393 0.46 -16.07 4.49
CA ARG A 393 1.46 -16.50 5.47
C ARG A 393 1.32 -18.01 5.75
N SER A 394 2.46 -18.70 5.81
CA SER A 394 2.57 -20.13 6.07
C SER A 394 3.63 -20.39 7.15
N LYS A 395 3.51 -21.51 7.87
CA LYS A 395 4.54 -22.02 8.78
C LYS A 395 5.80 -22.52 8.04
N LEU A 396 5.71 -22.67 6.72
CA LEU A 396 6.84 -23.09 5.86
C LEU A 396 7.84 -21.96 5.56
N HIS A 397 7.47 -20.69 5.82
CA HIS A 397 8.39 -19.57 5.61
C HIS A 397 9.43 -19.50 6.72
N ALA A 398 10.69 -19.30 6.35
CA ALA A 398 11.77 -19.17 7.33
C ALA A 398 11.71 -17.81 8.04
N GLN A 399 11.39 -16.74 7.29
CA GLN A 399 11.14 -15.41 7.83
C GLN A 399 9.66 -15.02 7.72
N SER A 400 9.17 -14.20 8.66
CA SER A 400 7.76 -13.82 8.73
C SER A 400 7.27 -13.04 7.51
N HIS A 401 8.15 -12.36 6.78
CA HIS A 401 7.84 -11.46 5.66
C HIS A 401 8.12 -12.05 4.25
N GLU A 402 8.55 -13.31 4.12
CA GLU A 402 8.86 -13.92 2.80
C GLU A 402 7.67 -13.93 1.84
N HIS A 403 6.48 -14.27 2.35
CA HIS A 403 5.24 -14.21 1.59
C HIS A 403 4.98 -12.80 1.01
N ASP A 404 5.33 -11.77 1.79
CA ASP A 404 5.10 -10.39 1.42
C ASP A 404 6.12 -9.89 0.39
N LEU A 405 7.38 -10.35 0.45
CA LEU A 405 8.36 -10.14 -0.63
C LEU A 405 7.87 -10.74 -1.95
N GLY A 406 7.34 -11.96 -1.93
CA GLY A 406 6.74 -12.59 -3.10
C GLY A 406 5.51 -11.82 -3.60
N ASN A 407 4.67 -11.32 -2.69
CA ASN A 407 3.53 -10.47 -3.03
C ASN A 407 3.96 -9.14 -3.64
N TYR A 408 5.05 -8.53 -3.18
CA TYR A 408 5.60 -7.32 -3.79
C TYR A 408 5.97 -7.56 -5.25
N LEU A 409 6.70 -8.63 -5.55
CA LEU A 409 7.03 -8.97 -6.94
C LEU A 409 5.80 -9.22 -7.81
N ARG A 410 4.78 -9.90 -7.26
CA ARG A 410 3.48 -10.12 -7.92
C ARG A 410 2.76 -8.79 -8.19
N LEU A 411 2.60 -7.96 -7.16
CA LEU A 411 1.94 -6.66 -7.28
C LEU A 411 2.64 -5.78 -8.30
N ARG A 412 3.96 -5.65 -8.20
CA ARG A 412 4.77 -4.93 -9.19
C ARG A 412 4.55 -5.41 -10.61
N ALA A 413 4.38 -6.72 -10.82
CA ALA A 413 4.13 -7.27 -12.15
C ALA A 413 2.70 -6.95 -12.62
N LEU A 414 1.72 -7.03 -11.73
CA LEU A 414 0.31 -6.72 -12.04
C LEU A 414 0.07 -5.24 -12.29
N THR A 415 0.72 -4.36 -11.52
CA THR A 415 0.62 -2.90 -11.63
C THR A 415 1.52 -2.34 -12.73
N ALA A 416 2.28 -3.16 -13.46
CA ALA A 416 3.09 -2.68 -14.56
C ALA A 416 2.21 -1.99 -15.64
N GLY A 417 2.30 -0.67 -15.72
CA GLY A 417 1.47 0.14 -16.62
C GLY A 417 0.06 0.45 -16.11
N ALA A 418 -0.33 -0.03 -14.93
CA ALA A 418 -1.53 0.45 -14.25
C ALA A 418 -1.40 1.94 -13.87
N ARG A 419 -2.52 2.58 -13.56
CA ARG A 419 -2.52 3.97 -13.07
C ARG A 419 -2.76 4.06 -11.57
N THR A 420 -3.53 3.12 -11.01
CA THR A 420 -3.97 3.20 -9.62
C THR A 420 -3.94 1.85 -8.92
N LEU A 421 -3.50 1.86 -7.67
CA LEU A 421 -3.59 0.75 -6.73
C LEU A 421 -4.60 1.11 -5.62
N VAL A 422 -5.69 0.37 -5.51
CA VAL A 422 -6.71 0.55 -4.46
C VAL A 422 -6.57 -0.55 -3.42
N PHE A 423 -6.18 -0.20 -2.20
CA PHE A 423 -6.03 -1.13 -1.09
C PHE A 423 -7.19 -0.99 -0.11
N ASP A 424 -7.86 -2.09 0.26
CA ASP A 424 -8.86 -2.12 1.36
C ASP A 424 -8.35 -3.06 2.45
N GLY A 425 -7.95 -2.49 3.60
CA GLY A 425 -7.42 -3.25 4.73
C GLY A 425 -7.04 -2.39 5.92
N GLY A 426 -7.02 -3.00 7.11
CA GLY A 426 -6.58 -2.32 8.36
C GLY A 426 -5.06 -2.30 8.54
N TYR A 427 -4.37 -3.37 8.13
CA TYR A 427 -2.91 -3.47 8.19
C TYR A 427 -2.31 -3.34 6.79
N ILE A 428 -1.45 -2.33 6.59
CA ILE A 428 -0.78 -2.07 5.31
C ILE A 428 0.54 -2.85 5.28
N PHE A 429 0.60 -3.94 4.50
CA PHE A 429 1.82 -4.75 4.31
C PHE A 429 2.91 -3.98 3.56
N ASP A 430 4.17 -4.41 3.65
CA ASP A 430 5.29 -3.76 2.97
C ASP A 430 5.16 -3.85 1.44
N SER A 431 4.61 -4.95 0.93
CA SER A 431 4.30 -5.08 -0.49
C SER A 431 3.33 -4.01 -0.99
N ILE A 432 2.29 -3.69 -0.21
CA ILE A 432 1.31 -2.65 -0.51
C ILE A 432 1.95 -1.28 -0.40
N TYR A 433 2.61 -1.01 0.73
CA TYR A 433 3.29 0.25 1.02
C TYR A 433 4.27 0.62 -0.10
N ARG A 434 5.09 -0.35 -0.53
CA ARG A 434 6.09 -0.15 -1.58
C ARG A 434 5.49 0.01 -2.96
N THR A 435 4.43 -0.74 -3.27
CA THR A 435 3.74 -0.61 -4.55
C THR A 435 3.03 0.74 -4.66
N ALA A 436 2.40 1.22 -3.60
CA ALA A 436 1.78 2.56 -3.54
C ALA A 436 2.81 3.70 -3.61
N LEU A 437 4.06 3.44 -3.24
CA LEU A 437 5.17 4.37 -3.40
C LEU A 437 5.77 4.36 -4.82
N GLU A 438 5.47 3.38 -5.67
CA GLU A 438 6.11 3.28 -6.99
C GLU A 438 5.79 4.48 -7.89
N PRO A 439 6.80 5.02 -8.62
CA PRO A 439 6.56 6.10 -9.56
C PRO A 439 5.53 5.71 -10.62
N GLY A 440 4.52 6.57 -10.82
CA GLY A 440 3.49 6.39 -11.86
C GLY A 440 2.25 5.62 -11.40
N ILE A 441 2.20 5.17 -10.15
CA ILE A 441 1.02 4.57 -9.53
C ILE A 441 0.44 5.56 -8.50
N ALA A 442 -0.85 5.87 -8.62
CA ALA A 442 -1.59 6.55 -7.57
C ALA A 442 -2.06 5.52 -6.53
N GLY A 443 -1.67 5.72 -5.27
CA GLY A 443 -2.12 4.87 -4.17
C GLY A 443 -3.43 5.36 -3.58
N ILE A 444 -4.44 4.49 -3.47
CA ILE A 444 -5.69 4.79 -2.76
C ILE A 444 -5.87 3.79 -1.62
N TRP A 445 -6.13 4.29 -0.40
CA TRP A 445 -6.47 3.46 0.75
C TRP A 445 -7.95 3.60 1.10
N ILE A 446 -8.69 2.50 1.04
CA ILE A 446 -10.02 2.38 1.64
C ILE A 446 -9.82 2.04 3.12
N ARG A 447 -9.94 3.05 3.98
CA ARG A 447 -9.72 2.96 5.43
C ARG A 447 -11.04 3.01 6.17
N ARG A 448 -11.50 1.86 6.66
CA ARG A 448 -12.62 1.84 7.61
C ARG A 448 -12.19 2.36 8.97
N GLY A 449 -13.10 3.09 9.62
CA GLY A 449 -12.92 3.56 10.98
C GLY A 449 -13.40 2.57 12.04
N LEU A 450 -13.83 3.13 13.17
CA LEU A 450 -14.32 2.41 14.35
C LEU A 450 -13.32 1.39 14.91
N TRP A 451 -12.05 1.78 14.93
CA TRP A 451 -10.99 1.07 15.64
C TRP A 451 -11.18 1.24 17.14
N ARG A 452 -10.88 0.18 17.90
CA ARG A 452 -10.95 0.24 19.36
C ARG A 452 -9.76 1.03 19.91
N SER A 453 -9.96 1.68 21.05
CA SER A 453 -8.93 2.53 21.67
C SER A 453 -7.67 1.76 22.09
N GLU A 454 -7.77 0.45 22.35
CA GLU A 454 -6.65 -0.40 22.76
C GLU A 454 -5.82 -0.94 21.58
N GLN A 455 -6.22 -0.65 20.34
CA GLN A 455 -5.52 -1.14 19.15
C GLN A 455 -4.34 -0.25 18.79
N ASP A 456 -3.18 -0.87 18.60
CA ASP A 456 -2.04 -0.19 18.00
C ASP A 456 -2.18 -0.13 16.48
N ASN A 457 -2.66 1.03 16.00
CA ASN A 457 -2.78 1.34 14.57
C ASN A 457 -1.64 2.27 14.07
N SER A 458 -0.58 2.45 14.87
CA SER A 458 0.50 3.40 14.57
C SER A 458 1.19 3.13 13.23
N ILE A 459 1.44 1.86 12.91
CA ILE A 459 2.06 1.46 11.63
C ILE A 459 1.14 1.82 10.46
N ALA A 460 -0.16 1.57 10.57
CA ALA A 460 -1.10 1.86 9.49
C ALA A 460 -1.22 3.38 9.26
N LEU A 461 -1.29 4.16 10.34
CA LEU A 461 -1.32 5.62 10.27
C LEU A 461 -0.01 6.22 9.75
N ASP A 462 1.16 5.70 10.14
CA ASP A 462 2.44 6.13 9.57
C ASP A 462 2.54 5.81 8.08
N ARG A 463 1.99 4.67 7.63
CA ARG A 463 2.00 4.27 6.22
C ARG A 463 0.95 4.98 5.35
N GLU A 464 0.03 5.74 5.94
CA GLU A 464 -0.95 6.56 5.20
C GLU A 464 -0.28 7.50 4.19
N LYS A 465 0.90 8.01 4.52
CA LYS A 465 1.71 8.90 3.66
C LYS A 465 2.08 8.32 2.29
N ALA A 466 1.96 7.00 2.09
CA ALA A 466 2.18 6.37 0.79
C ALA A 466 0.99 6.56 -0.17
N PHE A 467 -0.19 6.87 0.33
CA PHE A 467 -1.40 7.00 -0.47
C PHE A 467 -1.67 8.44 -0.87
N ASP A 468 -2.08 8.63 -2.11
CA ASP A 468 -2.47 9.93 -2.68
C ASP A 468 -3.91 10.28 -2.31
N ARG A 469 -4.74 9.28 -1.98
CA ARG A 469 -6.11 9.43 -1.49
C ARG A 469 -6.45 8.39 -0.43
N VAL A 470 -7.22 8.79 0.57
CA VAL A 470 -7.82 7.92 1.58
C VAL A 470 -9.33 8.06 1.48
N ILE A 471 -10.00 6.98 1.12
CA ILE A 471 -11.46 6.90 1.10
C ILE A 471 -11.88 6.29 2.43
N VAL A 472 -12.76 6.98 3.17
CA VAL A 472 -13.26 6.54 4.46
C VAL A 472 -14.73 6.13 4.31
N PRO A 473 -15.03 4.83 4.18
CA PRO A 473 -16.39 4.35 4.34
C PRO A 473 -16.89 4.63 5.76
N GLU A 474 -17.89 5.47 5.86
CA GLU A 474 -18.53 5.80 7.12
C GLU A 474 -19.39 4.65 7.64
N GLU A 475 -19.74 4.78 8.92
CA GLU A 475 -20.71 3.99 9.65
C GLU A 475 -22.11 4.62 9.49
N ALA A 476 -23.15 3.81 9.69
CA ALA A 476 -24.54 4.23 9.54
C ALA A 476 -24.95 5.39 10.47
N PHE A 477 -24.25 5.60 11.59
CA PHE A 477 -24.62 6.58 12.61
C PHE A 477 -23.47 7.58 12.87
N PRO A 478 -23.75 8.90 12.92
CA PRO A 478 -22.72 9.94 13.02
C PRO A 478 -21.75 9.79 14.20
N GLU A 479 -22.22 9.33 15.36
CA GLU A 479 -21.38 9.20 16.56
C GLU A 479 -20.30 8.09 16.44
N LEU A 480 -20.40 7.23 15.42
CA LEU A 480 -19.43 6.18 15.15
C LEU A 480 -18.31 6.64 14.19
N ASN A 481 -18.41 7.85 13.64
CA ASN A 481 -17.57 8.37 12.56
C ASN A 481 -16.45 9.31 13.05
N THR A 482 -15.69 8.89 14.06
CA THR A 482 -14.52 9.65 14.53
C THR A 482 -13.41 9.68 13.46
N PRO A 483 -12.91 10.87 13.06
CA PRO A 483 -11.84 10.98 12.06
C PRO A 483 -10.46 10.65 12.65
N TYR A 484 -9.66 9.84 11.94
CA TYR A 484 -8.28 9.49 12.32
C TYR A 484 -7.20 10.35 11.65
N SER A 485 -7.51 10.91 10.49
CA SER A 485 -6.65 11.84 9.77
C SER A 485 -7.51 12.85 9.02
N ARG A 486 -6.92 13.98 8.66
CA ARG A 486 -7.57 15.09 7.96
C ARG A 486 -6.67 15.56 6.82
N GLY A 487 -7.27 16.18 5.81
CA GLY A 487 -6.55 16.77 4.68
C GLY A 487 -7.32 16.57 3.37
N PRO A 488 -6.92 17.27 2.30
CA PRO A 488 -7.59 17.21 0.99
C PRO A 488 -7.53 15.81 0.35
N GLN A 489 -6.59 14.97 0.78
CA GLN A 489 -6.49 13.58 0.34
C GLN A 489 -7.53 12.65 1.00
N VAL A 490 -8.16 13.06 2.10
CA VAL A 490 -9.10 12.23 2.87
C VAL A 490 -10.53 12.59 2.47
N ALA A 491 -11.28 11.61 1.97
CA ALA A 491 -12.66 11.78 1.58
C ALA A 491 -13.56 10.73 2.24
N SER A 492 -14.55 11.18 2.98
CA SER A 492 -15.60 10.31 3.50
C SER A 492 -16.61 9.94 2.40
N VAL A 493 -17.12 8.72 2.48
CA VAL A 493 -18.25 8.25 1.67
C VAL A 493 -19.22 7.52 2.59
N GLY A 494 -20.49 7.44 2.21
CA GLY A 494 -21.45 6.64 2.98
C GLY A 494 -21.08 5.15 3.00
N PRO A 495 -21.81 4.32 3.77
CA PRO A 495 -21.43 2.93 3.93
C PRO A 495 -21.37 2.15 2.61
N ILE A 496 -20.33 1.32 2.45
CA ILE A 496 -20.23 0.42 1.28
C ILE A 496 -21.04 -0.84 1.58
N VAL A 497 -22.28 -0.86 1.10
CA VAL A 497 -23.25 -1.90 1.42
C VAL A 497 -23.82 -2.52 0.15
N GLN A 498 -24.11 -3.83 0.20
CA GLN A 498 -24.91 -4.47 -0.82
C GLN A 498 -26.39 -4.23 -0.51
N ALA A 499 -27.02 -3.32 -1.26
CA ALA A 499 -28.47 -3.17 -1.25
C ALA A 499 -29.12 -4.30 -2.06
N LEU A 500 -30.00 -5.04 -1.40
CA LEU A 500 -30.80 -6.14 -1.92
C LEU A 500 -32.26 -5.74 -1.80
N HIS A 501 -32.86 -5.35 -2.93
CA HIS A 501 -34.29 -5.09 -3.01
C HIS A 501 -35.00 -6.41 -3.32
N LEU A 502 -35.18 -7.25 -2.30
CA LEU A 502 -36.06 -8.40 -2.41
C LEU A 502 -37.48 -7.93 -2.09
N ASP A 503 -38.34 -7.84 -3.11
CA ASP A 503 -39.77 -7.72 -2.88
C ASP A 503 -40.35 -9.01 -2.28
N GLU A 504 -41.61 -8.97 -1.86
CA GLU A 504 -42.27 -10.10 -1.22
C GLU A 504 -42.32 -11.33 -2.13
N THR A 505 -42.46 -11.15 -3.44
CA THR A 505 -42.53 -12.26 -4.41
C THR A 505 -41.17 -12.92 -4.60
N ALA A 506 -40.11 -12.11 -4.76
CA ALA A 506 -38.74 -12.58 -4.86
C ALA A 506 -38.31 -13.29 -3.56
N ARG A 507 -38.70 -12.75 -2.40
CA ARG A 507 -38.46 -13.38 -1.10
C ARG A 507 -39.20 -14.71 -0.98
N ALA A 508 -40.47 -14.78 -1.33
CA ALA A 508 -41.26 -16.02 -1.28
C ALA A 508 -40.69 -17.09 -2.23
N THR A 509 -40.33 -16.70 -3.45
CA THR A 509 -39.72 -17.59 -4.45
C THR A 509 -38.41 -18.16 -3.93
N PHE A 510 -37.52 -17.30 -3.42
CA PHE A 510 -36.23 -17.75 -2.86
C PHE A 510 -36.41 -18.69 -1.66
N ARG A 511 -37.42 -18.45 -0.81
CA ARG A 511 -37.73 -19.36 0.31
C ARG A 511 -38.26 -20.72 -0.16
N ALA A 512 -39.05 -20.75 -1.24
CA ALA A 512 -39.49 -22.00 -1.85
C ALA A 512 -38.30 -22.80 -2.42
N GLU A 513 -37.35 -22.14 -3.10
CA GLU A 513 -36.11 -22.75 -3.57
C GLU A 513 -35.27 -23.32 -2.41
N LEU A 514 -35.17 -22.60 -1.28
CA LEU A 514 -34.50 -23.12 -0.08
C LEU A 514 -35.21 -24.34 0.50
N ALA A 515 -36.55 -24.34 0.53
CA ALA A 515 -37.33 -25.46 1.03
C ALA A 515 -37.12 -26.71 0.16
N GLU A 516 -37.10 -26.55 -1.16
CA GLU A 516 -36.77 -27.62 -2.10
C GLU A 516 -35.33 -28.11 -1.90
N HIS A 517 -34.36 -27.18 -1.87
CA HIS A 517 -32.94 -27.52 -1.73
C HIS A 517 -32.63 -28.34 -0.47
N PHE A 518 -33.26 -28.00 0.66
CA PHE A 518 -33.09 -28.72 1.91
C PHE A 518 -34.10 -29.87 2.12
N GLY A 519 -34.99 -30.11 1.16
CA GLY A 519 -36.03 -31.14 1.24
C GLY A 519 -36.95 -30.95 2.45
N ARG A 520 -37.22 -29.70 2.82
CA ARG A 520 -37.94 -29.35 4.04
C ARG A 520 -38.81 -28.11 3.86
N PRO A 521 -40.14 -28.22 3.97
CA PRO A 521 -40.99 -27.06 4.10
C PRO A 521 -40.74 -26.36 5.44
N PHE A 522 -40.82 -25.03 5.44
CA PHE A 522 -40.72 -24.20 6.63
C PHE A 522 -41.61 -22.96 6.48
N GLU A 523 -42.13 -22.48 7.61
CA GLU A 523 -42.88 -21.23 7.69
C GLU A 523 -41.96 -20.08 8.08
N ARG A 524 -40.99 -20.33 8.96
CA ARG A 524 -40.02 -19.34 9.46
C ARG A 524 -38.59 -19.68 9.03
N LEU A 525 -37.80 -18.66 8.70
CA LEU A 525 -36.38 -18.75 8.36
C LEU A 525 -35.57 -17.95 9.37
N ALA A 526 -34.70 -18.63 10.10
CA ALA A 526 -33.72 -18.00 10.97
C ALA A 526 -32.32 -18.15 10.37
N VAL A 527 -31.49 -17.11 10.45
CA VAL A 527 -30.12 -17.16 9.94
C VAL A 527 -29.14 -16.73 11.03
N SER A 528 -28.08 -17.51 11.23
CA SER A 528 -26.97 -17.18 12.14
C SER A 528 -25.70 -16.86 11.36
N LEU A 529 -25.12 -15.66 11.57
CA LEU A 529 -23.84 -15.18 11.02
C LEU A 529 -22.89 -14.78 12.15
N LEU A 530 -22.52 -15.74 12.98
CA LEU A 530 -21.65 -15.52 14.14
C LEU A 530 -20.17 -15.86 13.87
N GLY A 531 -19.80 -15.94 12.59
CA GLY A 531 -18.46 -16.29 12.14
C GLY A 531 -18.10 -17.76 12.36
N SER A 532 -16.88 -18.13 11.98
CA SER A 532 -16.41 -19.51 12.00
C SER A 532 -15.08 -19.64 12.75
N GLY A 533 -15.14 -19.88 14.06
CA GLY A 533 -14.07 -20.53 14.84
C GLY A 533 -12.68 -19.85 14.96
N VAL A 534 -12.41 -18.70 14.32
CA VAL A 534 -11.18 -17.90 14.56
C VAL A 534 -11.44 -16.93 15.73
N ALA A 535 -10.41 -16.27 16.27
CA ALA A 535 -10.47 -15.35 17.41
C ALA A 535 -11.78 -14.54 17.48
N GLY A 536 -12.46 -14.59 18.64
CA GLY A 536 -13.84 -14.09 18.81
C GLY A 536 -14.94 -15.12 18.52
N ALA A 537 -14.60 -16.43 18.45
CA ALA A 537 -15.51 -17.52 18.11
C ALA A 537 -16.76 -17.58 19.01
N ARG A 538 -17.90 -17.91 18.38
CA ARG A 538 -19.24 -17.91 18.98
C ARG A 538 -19.90 -19.29 18.97
N GLY A 539 -19.09 -20.33 19.15
CA GLY A 539 -19.54 -21.73 19.06
C GLY A 539 -20.66 -22.07 20.05
N SER A 540 -20.56 -21.57 21.29
CA SER A 540 -21.60 -21.79 22.30
C SER A 540 -22.93 -21.13 21.94
N GLN A 541 -22.92 -19.93 21.34
CA GLN A 541 -24.13 -19.26 20.88
C GLN A 541 -24.74 -19.99 19.68
N VAL A 542 -23.91 -20.42 18.71
CA VAL A 542 -24.38 -21.22 17.56
C VAL A 542 -25.01 -22.54 18.04
N GLN A 543 -24.38 -23.23 18.99
CA GLN A 543 -24.89 -24.47 19.56
C GLN A 543 -26.22 -24.25 20.32
N ALA A 544 -26.31 -23.19 21.12
CA ALA A 544 -27.55 -22.82 21.82
C ALA A 544 -28.69 -22.55 20.84
N LEU A 545 -28.43 -21.80 19.77
CA LEU A 545 -29.40 -21.54 18.70
C LEU A 545 -29.82 -22.83 18.00
N CYS A 546 -28.89 -23.74 17.69
CA CYS A 546 -29.23 -25.03 17.12
C CYS A 546 -30.17 -25.84 18.03
N GLY A 547 -29.90 -25.87 19.34
CA GLY A 547 -30.76 -26.51 20.33
C GLY A 547 -32.12 -25.84 20.50
N LEU A 548 -32.19 -24.51 20.38
CA LEU A 548 -33.44 -23.75 20.36
C LEU A 548 -34.30 -24.12 19.15
N PHE A 549 -33.73 -24.08 17.95
CA PHE A 549 -34.45 -24.33 16.71
C PHE A 549 -34.82 -25.81 16.54
N GLU A 550 -34.09 -26.74 17.13
CA GLU A 550 -34.44 -28.17 17.15
C GLU A 550 -35.84 -28.42 17.76
N ARG A 551 -36.28 -27.54 18.67
CA ARG A 551 -37.60 -27.61 19.32
C ARG A 551 -38.73 -27.00 18.47
N ARG A 552 -38.42 -26.42 17.30
CA ARG A 552 -39.35 -25.69 16.42
C ARG A 552 -39.55 -26.39 15.07
N SER A 553 -40.70 -27.02 14.86
CA SER A 553 -41.00 -27.76 13.63
C SER A 553 -41.20 -26.87 12.39
N ASP A 554 -41.70 -25.65 12.61
CA ASP A 554 -42.04 -24.63 11.61
C ASP A 554 -40.83 -23.86 11.05
N THR A 555 -39.65 -24.00 11.68
CA THR A 555 -38.51 -23.12 11.44
C THR A 555 -37.35 -23.85 10.77
N LEU A 556 -36.82 -23.27 9.69
CA LEU A 556 -35.52 -23.62 9.12
C LEU A 556 -34.46 -22.66 9.66
N HIS A 557 -33.41 -23.19 10.30
CA HIS A 557 -32.28 -22.42 10.77
C HIS A 557 -31.05 -22.65 9.87
N LEU A 558 -30.50 -21.57 9.31
CA LEU A 558 -29.27 -21.62 8.53
C LEU A 558 -28.09 -21.04 9.33
N VAL A 559 -27.11 -21.88 9.64
CA VAL A 559 -25.82 -21.44 10.19
C VAL A 559 -24.93 -21.08 9.01
N VAL A 560 -24.84 -19.79 8.72
CA VAL A 560 -24.14 -19.27 7.54
C VAL A 560 -22.70 -18.93 7.91
N VAL A 561 -21.77 -19.53 7.16
CA VAL A 561 -20.33 -19.35 7.33
C VAL A 561 -19.68 -19.06 5.98
N TRP A 562 -18.48 -18.46 6.00
CA TRP A 562 -17.72 -18.29 4.77
C TRP A 562 -17.22 -19.66 4.23
N PRO A 563 -16.76 -19.76 2.96
CA PRO A 563 -16.37 -21.04 2.37
C PRO A 563 -15.24 -21.79 3.09
N ASN A 564 -14.23 -21.07 3.61
CA ASN A 564 -13.04 -21.65 4.26
C ASN A 564 -13.14 -21.66 5.80
N ALA A 565 -14.35 -21.84 6.31
CA ALA A 565 -14.66 -21.76 7.72
C ALA A 565 -14.20 -23.02 8.45
N THR A 566 -13.56 -22.84 9.61
CA THR A 566 -13.41 -23.94 10.57
C THR A 566 -14.74 -24.13 11.27
N LEU A 567 -15.25 -25.37 11.26
CA LEU A 567 -16.54 -25.73 11.82
C LEU A 567 -16.35 -26.62 13.05
N GLU A 568 -17.23 -26.47 14.03
CA GLU A 568 -17.26 -27.34 15.20
C GLU A 568 -18.16 -28.56 14.91
N PRO A 569 -17.73 -29.79 15.29
CA PRO A 569 -18.55 -30.99 15.11
C PRO A 569 -19.94 -30.90 15.75
N ALA A 570 -20.07 -30.14 16.85
CA ALA A 570 -21.33 -29.96 17.58
C ALA A 570 -22.41 -29.19 16.80
N TRP A 571 -22.07 -28.55 15.68
CA TRP A 571 -23.03 -27.82 14.84
C TRP A 571 -23.76 -28.72 13.84
N PHE A 572 -23.38 -29.99 13.73
CA PHE A 572 -24.00 -30.97 12.84
C PHE A 572 -25.00 -31.86 13.58
N GLY A 573 -25.86 -32.57 12.83
CA GLY A 573 -26.81 -33.55 13.38
C GLY A 573 -28.15 -32.98 13.85
N TRP A 574 -28.29 -31.65 13.88
CA TRP A 574 -29.57 -30.99 14.17
C TRP A 574 -30.55 -31.14 12.99
N ARG A 575 -31.80 -31.51 13.26
CA ARG A 575 -32.82 -31.70 12.21
C ARG A 575 -33.23 -30.37 11.59
N ASN A 576 -33.31 -29.32 12.40
CA ASN A 576 -33.87 -28.04 12.00
C ASN A 576 -32.78 -27.00 11.65
N SER A 577 -31.51 -27.33 11.87
CA SER A 577 -30.37 -26.47 11.55
C SER A 577 -29.55 -27.03 10.39
N ARG A 578 -29.12 -26.17 9.47
CA ARG A 578 -28.29 -26.51 8.30
C ARG A 578 -27.10 -25.56 8.20
N ILE A 579 -25.90 -26.11 8.07
CA ILE A 579 -24.69 -25.31 7.89
C ILE A 579 -24.55 -24.97 6.40
N VAL A 580 -24.40 -23.68 6.09
CA VAL A 580 -24.31 -23.18 4.73
C VAL A 580 -23.00 -22.42 4.54
N ARG A 581 -22.11 -22.98 3.72
CA ARG A 581 -20.88 -22.32 3.26
C ARG A 581 -21.17 -21.52 2.00
N THR A 582 -21.07 -20.19 2.07
CA THR A 582 -21.44 -19.35 0.92
C THR A 582 -20.69 -18.02 0.90
N THR A 583 -20.57 -17.45 -0.31
CA THR A 583 -20.14 -16.05 -0.54
C THR A 583 -21.33 -15.10 -0.69
N ARG A 584 -22.56 -15.62 -0.67
CA ARG A 584 -23.83 -14.90 -0.87
C ARG A 584 -24.64 -14.79 0.44
N ALA A 585 -23.99 -14.52 1.55
CA ALA A 585 -24.63 -14.48 2.86
C ALA A 585 -25.76 -13.43 2.94
N ALA A 586 -25.57 -12.27 2.31
CA ALA A 586 -26.53 -11.17 2.29
C ALA A 586 -27.92 -11.56 1.73
N VAL A 587 -27.98 -12.46 0.73
CA VAL A 587 -29.29 -12.87 0.17
C VAL A 587 -30.06 -13.80 1.12
N LEU A 588 -29.33 -14.61 1.88
CA LEU A 588 -29.93 -15.48 2.91
C LEU A 588 -30.47 -14.63 4.06
N THR A 589 -29.72 -13.61 4.50
CA THR A 589 -30.17 -12.71 5.57
C THR A 589 -31.34 -11.84 5.13
N ALA A 590 -31.33 -11.32 3.90
CA ALA A 590 -32.44 -10.53 3.37
C ALA A 590 -33.77 -11.31 3.33
N ALA A 591 -33.73 -12.63 3.13
CA ALA A 591 -34.92 -13.49 3.12
C ALA A 591 -35.36 -13.99 4.52
N ALA A 592 -34.51 -13.82 5.54
CA ALA A 592 -34.70 -14.33 6.89
C ALA A 592 -35.78 -13.55 7.65
N ASP A 593 -36.51 -14.24 8.52
CA ASP A 593 -37.45 -13.64 9.47
C ASP A 593 -36.70 -13.00 10.65
N VAL A 594 -35.65 -13.66 11.13
CA VAL A 594 -34.70 -13.16 12.14
C VAL A 594 -33.27 -13.53 11.75
N THR A 595 -32.34 -12.59 11.92
CA THR A 595 -30.90 -12.83 11.77
C THR A 595 -30.19 -12.64 13.11
N VAL A 596 -29.43 -13.63 13.55
CA VAL A 596 -28.52 -13.51 14.69
C VAL A 596 -27.10 -13.35 14.15
N THR A 597 -26.49 -12.18 14.31
CA THR A 597 -25.23 -11.86 13.62
C THR A 597 -24.22 -11.17 14.52
N ALA A 598 -22.93 -11.36 14.21
CA ALA A 598 -21.90 -10.45 14.69
C ALA A 598 -22.15 -9.04 14.10
N ALA A 599 -21.68 -8.00 14.78
CA ALA A 599 -21.83 -6.60 14.35
C ALA A 599 -20.57 -6.09 13.62
N GLY A 600 -19.99 -6.93 12.75
CA GLY A 600 -18.93 -6.52 11.84
C GLY A 600 -19.46 -5.59 10.76
N TYR A 601 -18.60 -4.73 10.20
CA TYR A 601 -18.98 -3.65 9.29
C TYR A 601 -20.00 -4.07 8.21
N ASN A 602 -19.68 -5.09 7.40
CA ASN A 602 -20.57 -5.49 6.31
C ASN A 602 -21.91 -6.02 6.82
N SER A 603 -21.92 -6.98 7.75
CA SER A 603 -23.15 -7.58 8.27
C SER A 603 -24.05 -6.53 8.92
N PHE A 604 -23.47 -5.62 9.70
CA PHE A 604 -24.21 -4.55 10.36
C PHE A 604 -24.92 -3.63 9.35
N HIS A 605 -24.20 -3.14 8.34
CA HIS A 605 -24.80 -2.30 7.32
C HIS A 605 -25.79 -3.08 6.44
N GLU A 606 -25.46 -4.31 6.06
CA GLU A 606 -26.34 -5.13 5.23
C GLU A 606 -27.67 -5.42 5.94
N VAL A 607 -27.72 -5.64 7.26
CA VAL A 607 -29.01 -5.84 7.94
C VAL A 607 -29.82 -4.55 8.06
N LEU A 608 -29.17 -3.40 8.30
CA LEU A 608 -29.86 -2.12 8.39
C LEU A 608 -30.47 -1.71 7.04
N TYR A 609 -29.65 -1.69 5.99
CA TYR A 609 -30.08 -1.21 4.67
C TYR A 609 -31.04 -2.17 3.97
N ASN A 610 -30.98 -3.48 4.25
CA ASN A 610 -31.92 -4.46 3.72
C ASN A 610 -33.12 -4.71 4.64
N ARG A 611 -33.29 -3.91 5.70
CA ARG A 611 -34.44 -3.97 6.62
C ARG A 611 -34.63 -5.36 7.24
N VAL A 612 -33.53 -5.96 7.66
CA VAL A 612 -33.49 -7.30 8.27
C VAL A 612 -33.53 -7.18 9.79
N PRO A 613 -34.50 -7.79 10.48
CA PRO A 613 -34.54 -7.88 11.92
C PRO A 613 -33.33 -8.64 12.44
N ALA A 614 -32.50 -7.94 13.21
CA ALA A 614 -31.22 -8.47 13.66
C ALA A 614 -31.07 -8.44 15.18
N ILE A 615 -30.60 -9.56 15.72
CA ILE A 615 -30.06 -9.67 17.07
C ILE A 615 -28.53 -9.72 16.94
N PHE A 616 -27.87 -8.69 17.44
CA PHE A 616 -26.43 -8.54 17.40
C PHE A 616 -25.77 -9.23 18.59
N VAL A 617 -24.79 -10.09 18.31
CA VAL A 617 -23.88 -10.68 19.29
C VAL A 617 -22.46 -10.25 18.94
N PRO A 618 -21.99 -9.08 19.43
CA PRO A 618 -20.74 -8.46 18.99
C PRO A 618 -19.53 -9.34 19.24
N GLN A 619 -18.58 -9.43 18.31
CA GLN A 619 -17.31 -10.11 18.54
C GLN A 619 -16.24 -9.14 19.01
N SER A 620 -15.31 -9.64 19.83
CA SER A 620 -14.16 -8.85 20.28
C SER A 620 -12.85 -9.64 20.09
N ALA A 621 -11.89 -9.00 19.42
CA ALA A 621 -10.49 -9.39 19.37
C ALA A 621 -9.64 -8.14 19.13
N ASN A 622 -8.34 -8.20 19.46
CA ASN A 622 -7.45 -7.04 19.45
C ASN A 622 -7.25 -6.41 18.05
N PHE A 623 -7.62 -7.09 16.97
CA PHE A 623 -7.49 -6.60 15.59
C PHE A 623 -8.84 -6.30 14.91
N MET A 624 -9.95 -6.45 15.64
CA MET A 624 -11.30 -6.25 15.12
C MET A 624 -11.80 -4.83 15.43
N ASP A 625 -12.69 -4.34 14.60
CA ASP A 625 -13.40 -3.09 14.84
C ASP A 625 -14.31 -3.19 16.08
N ASP A 626 -14.76 -2.04 16.59
CA ASP A 626 -15.67 -1.98 17.74
C ASP A 626 -17.09 -2.39 17.35
N GLN A 627 -17.30 -3.71 17.27
CA GLN A 627 -18.62 -4.27 16.99
C GLN A 627 -19.63 -3.97 18.09
N HIS A 628 -19.18 -3.77 19.33
CA HIS A 628 -20.06 -3.48 20.46
C HIS A 628 -20.70 -2.10 20.29
N ALA A 629 -19.88 -1.10 19.96
CA ALA A 629 -20.36 0.26 19.67
C ALA A 629 -21.44 0.27 18.58
N ARG A 630 -21.26 -0.49 17.49
CA ARG A 630 -22.29 -0.62 16.43
C ARG A 630 -23.59 -1.21 16.96
N ALA A 631 -23.50 -2.37 17.62
CA ALA A 631 -24.67 -3.09 18.11
C ALA A 631 -25.45 -2.27 19.15
N ARG A 632 -24.73 -1.61 20.05
CA ARG A 632 -25.30 -0.69 21.04
C ARG A 632 -26.03 0.47 20.36
N ALA A 633 -25.40 1.14 19.41
CA ALA A 633 -25.99 2.27 18.70
C ALA A 633 -27.28 1.90 17.95
N ALA A 634 -27.36 0.70 17.38
CA ALA A 634 -28.58 0.18 16.76
C ALA A 634 -29.66 -0.20 17.79
N ALA A 635 -29.27 -0.82 18.90
CA ALA A 635 -30.18 -1.22 19.97
C ALA A 635 -30.84 -0.01 20.67
N GLU A 636 -30.06 1.03 20.98
CA GLU A 636 -30.56 2.27 21.59
C GLU A 636 -31.56 3.00 20.68
N ARG A 637 -31.51 2.77 19.37
CA ARG A 637 -32.46 3.30 18.37
C ARG A 637 -33.64 2.35 18.08
N GLY A 638 -33.67 1.18 18.71
CA GLY A 638 -34.67 0.14 18.45
C GLY A 638 -34.58 -0.49 17.05
N LEU A 639 -33.46 -0.32 16.35
CA LEU A 639 -33.24 -0.84 14.99
C LEU A 639 -32.70 -2.29 14.98
N GLY A 640 -32.46 -2.85 16.17
CA GLY A 640 -32.08 -4.23 16.41
C GLY A 640 -32.00 -4.49 17.91
N ALA A 641 -31.55 -5.67 18.31
CA ALA A 641 -31.23 -5.97 19.71
C ALA A 641 -29.73 -6.24 19.87
N LEU A 642 -29.19 -5.92 21.05
CA LEU A 642 -27.84 -6.30 21.48
C LEU A 642 -27.98 -7.40 22.52
N VAL A 643 -27.18 -8.47 22.37
CA VAL A 643 -27.03 -9.53 23.36
C VAL A 643 -25.55 -9.78 23.62
N GLU A 644 -25.16 -9.74 24.89
CA GLU A 644 -23.79 -10.03 25.27
C GLU A 644 -23.46 -11.51 25.11
N ALA A 645 -22.17 -11.81 25.02
CA ALA A 645 -21.66 -13.15 24.84
C ALA A 645 -22.23 -14.20 25.79
N HIS A 646 -22.35 -13.82 27.05
CA HIS A 646 -22.69 -14.72 28.14
C HIS A 646 -24.21 -14.83 28.36
N GLU A 647 -25.02 -14.03 27.67
CA GLU A 647 -26.46 -13.91 27.89
C GLU A 647 -27.29 -14.88 27.03
N LEU A 648 -26.97 -16.18 27.08
CA LEU A 648 -27.63 -17.19 26.25
C LEU A 648 -29.16 -17.26 26.47
N MET A 649 -29.62 -17.10 27.70
CA MET A 649 -31.07 -17.10 28.01
C MET A 649 -31.78 -15.87 27.43
N THR A 650 -31.11 -14.71 27.43
CA THR A 650 -31.63 -13.50 26.79
C THR A 650 -31.72 -13.68 25.28
N LEU A 651 -30.70 -14.32 24.67
CA LEU A 651 -30.70 -14.66 23.25
C LEU A 651 -31.90 -15.53 22.89
N GLU A 652 -32.11 -16.64 23.61
CA GLU A 652 -33.23 -17.55 23.35
C GLU A 652 -34.58 -16.85 23.46
N ARG A 653 -34.77 -16.02 24.50
CA ARG A 653 -36.00 -15.24 24.69
C ARG A 653 -36.24 -14.24 23.56
N LEU A 654 -35.21 -13.51 23.13
CA LEU A 654 -35.35 -12.53 22.04
C LEU A 654 -35.64 -13.20 20.70
N VAL A 655 -35.01 -14.33 20.41
CA VAL A 655 -35.33 -15.10 19.19
C VAL A 655 -36.80 -15.53 19.18
N GLY A 656 -37.33 -15.98 20.33
CA GLY A 656 -38.76 -16.28 20.48
C GLY A 656 -39.63 -15.06 20.17
N ARG A 657 -39.35 -13.91 20.80
CA ARG A 657 -40.12 -12.66 20.58
C ARG A 657 -40.09 -12.19 19.12
N TYR A 658 -38.97 -12.34 18.43
CA TYR A 658 -38.86 -11.98 17.01
C TYR A 658 -39.69 -12.88 16.11
N LEU A 659 -39.81 -14.18 16.43
CA LEU A 659 -40.54 -15.14 15.60
C LEU A 659 -42.04 -15.18 15.93
N ASP A 660 -42.39 -15.02 17.20
CA ASP A 660 -43.72 -15.34 17.72
C ASP A 660 -44.53 -14.09 18.12
N ASP A 661 -43.87 -13.03 18.62
CA ASP A 661 -44.54 -11.87 19.26
C ASP A 661 -44.59 -10.61 18.37
N GLY A 662 -44.22 -10.72 17.09
CA GLY A 662 -44.25 -9.61 16.12
C GLY A 662 -43.12 -8.59 16.28
N GLU A 663 -42.11 -8.86 17.12
CA GLU A 663 -40.98 -7.93 17.32
C GLU A 663 -40.13 -7.76 16.06
N ALA A 664 -40.01 -8.80 15.22
CA ALA A 664 -39.31 -8.73 13.96
C ALA A 664 -39.99 -7.75 12.99
N GLU A 665 -41.31 -7.85 12.81
CA GLU A 665 -42.11 -6.95 11.98
C GLU A 665 -42.04 -5.51 12.49
N ALA A 666 -42.09 -5.30 13.81
CA ALA A 666 -41.92 -3.98 14.41
C ALA A 666 -40.53 -3.37 14.10
N ILE A 667 -39.47 -4.18 14.11
CA ILE A 667 -38.12 -3.74 13.73
C ILE A 667 -38.04 -3.42 12.24
N ARG A 668 -38.62 -4.25 11.36
CA ARG A 668 -38.68 -3.94 9.91
C ARG A 668 -39.36 -2.62 9.64
N ALA A 669 -40.48 -2.37 10.33
CA ALA A 669 -41.20 -1.11 10.21
C ALA A 669 -40.31 0.08 10.63
N ARG A 670 -39.60 -0.02 11.75
CA ARG A 670 -38.66 1.03 12.18
C ARG A 670 -37.49 1.22 11.20
N LEU A 671 -36.93 0.14 10.68
CA LEU A 671 -35.87 0.19 9.65
C LEU A 671 -36.35 0.83 8.34
N ALA A 672 -37.62 0.67 7.98
CA ALA A 672 -38.20 1.29 6.78
C ALA A 672 -38.27 2.82 6.87
N PHE A 673 -38.38 3.38 8.08
CA PHE A 673 -38.41 4.82 8.34
C PHE A 673 -37.08 5.38 8.86
N ALA A 674 -36.07 4.54 9.06
CA ALA A 674 -34.76 4.97 9.53
C ALA A 674 -34.06 5.84 8.48
N GLN A 675 -33.59 7.01 8.89
CA GLN A 675 -32.76 7.86 8.05
C GLN A 675 -31.32 7.35 8.11
N LEU A 676 -30.92 6.60 7.07
CA LEU A 676 -29.56 6.11 6.89
C LEU A 676 -28.85 6.95 5.81
N PRO A 677 -27.52 7.11 5.88
CA PRO A 677 -26.76 7.76 4.82
C PRO A 677 -26.95 7.07 3.46
N GLU A 678 -26.69 7.78 2.36
CA GLU A 678 -26.65 7.16 1.03
C GLU A 678 -25.51 6.14 0.93
N PRO A 679 -25.70 4.97 0.27
CA PRO A 679 -24.62 4.02 0.04
C PRO A 679 -23.44 4.62 -0.71
N GLY A 680 -22.22 4.42 -0.21
CA GLY A 680 -21.03 5.10 -0.74
C GLY A 680 -20.32 4.43 -1.91
N ALA A 681 -20.79 3.27 -2.41
CA ALA A 681 -20.08 2.49 -3.44
C ALA A 681 -19.83 3.31 -4.72
N ARG A 682 -20.84 4.06 -5.17
CA ARG A 682 -20.75 4.92 -6.36
C ARG A 682 -19.81 6.10 -6.13
N ARG A 683 -19.92 6.79 -4.99
CA ARG A 683 -19.02 7.92 -4.67
C ARG A 683 -17.58 7.44 -4.54
N ALA A 684 -17.33 6.28 -3.94
CA ALA A 684 -16.00 5.70 -3.86
C ALA A 684 -15.43 5.38 -5.25
N ALA A 685 -16.24 4.84 -6.18
CA ALA A 685 -15.84 4.59 -7.55
C ALA A 685 -15.48 5.90 -8.28
N ALA A 686 -16.32 6.93 -8.16
CA ALA A 686 -16.06 8.26 -8.71
C ALA A 686 -14.74 8.85 -8.20
N LEU A 687 -14.48 8.78 -6.88
CA LEU A 687 -13.22 9.27 -6.29
C LEU A 687 -11.99 8.48 -6.79
N ILE A 688 -12.13 7.18 -7.05
CA ILE A 688 -11.07 6.35 -7.64
C ILE A 688 -10.84 6.77 -9.10
N GLU A 689 -11.89 6.99 -9.87
CA GLU A 689 -11.80 7.40 -11.27
C GLU A 689 -11.22 8.80 -11.42
N GLU A 690 -11.63 9.75 -10.59
CA GLU A 690 -11.06 11.10 -10.50
C GLU A 690 -9.54 11.04 -10.27
N THR A 691 -9.11 10.21 -9.34
CA THR A 691 -7.68 10.01 -9.02
C THR A 691 -6.93 9.33 -10.18
N THR A 692 -7.60 8.46 -10.92
CA THR A 692 -6.99 7.63 -11.97
C THR A 692 -6.94 8.33 -13.34
N TYR A 693 -7.96 9.11 -13.66
CA TYR A 693 -8.24 9.63 -15.01
C TYR A 693 -8.35 11.16 -15.04
N GLY A 694 -8.37 11.84 -13.88
CA GLY A 694 -8.53 13.29 -13.76
C GLY A 694 -9.97 13.72 -13.43
N PRO A 695 -10.19 15.00 -13.09
CA PRO A 695 -11.50 15.50 -12.64
C PRO A 695 -12.58 15.47 -13.72
N ASP A 696 -12.22 15.67 -14.99
CA ASP A 696 -13.16 15.62 -16.13
C ASP A 696 -13.69 14.21 -16.43
N ALA A 697 -13.17 13.20 -15.71
CA ALA A 697 -13.53 11.80 -15.90
C ALA A 697 -14.83 11.40 -15.19
N VAL A 698 -15.38 12.27 -14.33
CA VAL A 698 -16.51 11.98 -13.45
C VAL A 698 -17.75 12.76 -13.89
N GLU A 699 -18.90 12.08 -13.97
CA GLU A 699 -20.21 12.74 -14.03
C GLU A 699 -20.46 13.40 -12.66
N LEU A 700 -20.41 14.74 -12.60
CA LEU A 700 -20.49 15.50 -11.34
C LEU A 700 -21.73 15.13 -10.52
N ASP A 701 -21.54 14.89 -9.21
CA ASP A 701 -22.64 14.66 -8.27
C ASP A 701 -23.03 16.01 -7.62
N PRO A 702 -24.22 16.58 -7.95
CA PRO A 702 -24.60 17.91 -7.50
C PRO A 702 -24.83 18.03 -5.99
N VAL A 703 -24.87 16.92 -5.23
CA VAL A 703 -25.12 16.90 -3.79
C VAL A 703 -23.83 16.75 -2.98
N ALA A 704 -22.89 15.93 -3.45
CA ALA A 704 -21.63 15.67 -2.73
C ALA A 704 -20.55 16.74 -2.95
N ASP A 705 -20.56 17.45 -4.08
CA ASP A 705 -19.50 18.40 -4.47
C ASP A 705 -19.74 19.83 -3.94
N ARG A 706 -20.64 20.02 -2.96
CA ARG A 706 -20.73 21.28 -2.22
C ARG A 706 -19.62 21.36 -1.17
N GLN A 707 -18.65 22.23 -1.44
CA GLN A 707 -17.54 22.58 -0.55
C GLN A 707 -18.03 22.93 0.87
N GLY A 708 -17.40 22.32 1.88
CA GLY A 708 -17.46 22.69 3.30
C GLY A 708 -16.12 23.22 3.79
#